data_AF-A0A2W0BF39-F1
#
_entry.id   AF-A0A2W0BF39-F1
#
_cell.length_a   1.000
_cell.length_b   1.000
_cell.length_c   1.000
_cell.angle_alpha   90.00
_cell.angle_beta   90.00
_cell.angle_gamma   90.00
#
_symmetry.space_group_name_H-M   'P 1'
#
loop_
_entity.id
_entity.type
_entity.pdbx_description
1 polymer ?
#
loop_
_entity_poly.entity_id
_entity_poly.type
_entity_poly.pdbx_seq_one_letter_code
_entity_poly.pdbx_strand_id
1 'polypeptide(L)'
;NMVVKTSSDKVKAARKTLVELLMADHPSPCAREQQSNDCELEALAKNYSVGTPRFAKRLTPSHLKDESSLSIMVDHSACILCDRCIRGCSEIRHNFVIARQGKGYAAAISFDADLPMGSSSCVSCGECMVSCPTGALTNKKVLGQKLEQGAALSGLSVEAQELLELPVFKGVSGTFLELNKGAVVKRTYRKGEVICREGDYGSTAFYLVEGTVDIFISTPRAHVDTEGSQDGFLSKLASKLKPRKEHQREEENTARKFIFIDAPVDLEYDHPVAKLHAGDLFGEMTCMNFYPRSATVVASEDVVCLEMLRNVLDVLQKNKTFRAKLDADYRVRALETHLKSVPVFTSLTQDFIDHLRDRVELQRFAPGQVICRQGDPADSFYLVRIGFIKVSEDHPGGELVLSYLARGNYFGEIGLLSDEGRRTATCAALDHVEVVKIHREDFREMVGRFPQVRASLEAVARERIEENRSRMHNLQSVPVDDFLKQGLMDAQSLLVLDLDRCTRCDQCVKACADAHDGITRLIRDGLRFENYLVATSCRQCRDPLCMVGCPVGSIRRRNSLEVIIEDWCVGCGLCANNCPYGNINLHEFPAPAGSTGHKATVKKATSCNLCYDHPEPSCVYACPHDAAHRINPPEFFGQILGGKQVEGIPYSMAPGMMDRRK
;
A
#
# COMPACT_ATOMS: atom_id res chain seq x y z
N ASN A 1 42.30 -6.48 26.95
CA ASN A 1 42.08 -7.07 25.62
C ASN A 1 41.44 -8.44 25.74
N MET A 2 40.25 -8.62 25.15
CA MET A 2 39.59 -9.93 25.06
C MET A 2 40.23 -10.74 23.92
N VAL A 3 40.72 -11.95 24.22
CA VAL A 3 41.29 -12.86 23.21
C VAL A 3 40.20 -13.86 22.78
N VAL A 4 39.66 -13.68 21.57
CA VAL A 4 38.58 -14.53 21.02
C VAL A 4 39.19 -15.69 20.23
N LYS A 5 38.91 -16.94 20.64
CA LYS A 5 39.33 -18.16 19.92
C LYS A 5 38.18 -18.72 19.07
N THR A 6 38.23 -18.50 17.76
CA THR A 6 37.13 -18.84 16.81
C THR A 6 37.20 -20.26 16.23
N SER A 7 38.24 -21.03 16.58
CA SER A 7 38.56 -22.34 15.99
C SER A 7 38.89 -23.43 17.04
N SER A 8 38.43 -23.26 18.28
CA SER A 8 38.56 -24.29 19.34
C SER A 8 37.68 -25.51 19.05
N ASP A 9 38.01 -26.66 19.65
CA ASP A 9 37.27 -27.91 19.47
C ASP A 9 35.81 -27.79 19.89
N LYS A 10 35.54 -27.03 20.97
CA LYS A 10 34.18 -26.72 21.42
C LYS A 10 33.38 -25.97 20.34
N VAL A 11 33.99 -24.98 19.68
CA VAL A 11 33.35 -24.21 18.60
C VAL A 11 33.15 -25.08 17.36
N LYS A 12 34.14 -25.91 16.99
CA LYS A 12 34.02 -26.85 15.87
C LYS A 12 32.92 -27.88 16.10
N ALA A 13 32.83 -28.44 17.30
CA ALA A 13 31.78 -29.39 17.68
C ALA A 13 30.39 -28.74 17.60
N ALA A 14 30.23 -27.53 18.13
CA ALA A 14 28.97 -26.79 18.02
C ALA A 14 28.58 -26.52 16.56
N ARG A 15 29.52 -26.08 15.71
CA ARG A 15 29.27 -25.87 14.28
C ARG A 15 28.87 -27.18 13.58
N LYS A 16 29.56 -28.29 13.88
CA LYS A 16 29.22 -29.60 13.34
C LYS A 16 27.77 -30.01 13.69
N THR A 17 27.36 -29.83 14.95
CA THR A 17 25.99 -30.12 15.38
C THR A 17 24.96 -29.22 14.69
N LEU A 18 25.25 -27.93 14.52
CA LEU A 18 24.35 -27.01 13.80
C LEU A 18 24.20 -27.40 12.32
N VAL A 19 25.31 -27.74 11.65
CA VAL A 19 25.26 -28.21 10.26
C VAL A 19 24.50 -29.53 10.16
N GLU A 20 24.70 -30.47 11.09
CA GLU A 20 23.95 -31.73 11.16
C GLU A 20 22.44 -31.50 11.32
N LEU A 21 22.03 -30.54 12.15
CA LEU A 21 20.63 -30.14 12.30
C LEU A 21 20.03 -29.59 11.00
N LEU A 22 20.75 -28.70 10.32
CA LEU A 22 20.29 -28.13 9.04
C LEU A 22 20.21 -29.20 7.94
N MET A 23 21.15 -30.15 7.93
CA MET A 23 21.17 -31.28 7.00
C MET A 23 20.05 -32.29 7.26
N ALA A 24 19.52 -32.38 8.48
CA ALA A 24 18.38 -33.26 8.78
C ALA A 24 17.12 -32.89 7.99
N ASP A 25 16.95 -31.61 7.71
CA ASP A 25 15.78 -31.07 6.99
C ASP A 25 16.04 -30.88 5.48
N HIS A 26 17.30 -30.86 5.06
CA HIS A 26 17.71 -30.62 3.67
C HIS A 26 17.83 -31.93 2.87
N PRO A 27 17.23 -32.03 1.65
CA PRO A 27 17.52 -33.13 0.74
C PRO A 27 19.00 -33.11 0.37
N SER A 28 19.68 -34.25 0.45
CA SER A 28 21.07 -34.38 0.01
C SER A 28 21.22 -35.64 -0.84
N PRO A 29 21.76 -35.52 -2.07
CA PRO A 29 22.13 -34.26 -2.73
C PRO A 29 20.91 -33.46 -3.17
N CYS A 30 20.91 -32.14 -2.97
CA CYS A 30 19.84 -31.25 -3.42
C CYS A 30 19.94 -30.92 -4.92
N ALA A 31 18.88 -30.35 -5.51
CA ALA A 31 18.84 -30.06 -6.94
C ALA A 31 19.99 -29.13 -7.40
N ARG A 32 20.34 -28.12 -6.58
CA ARG A 32 21.46 -27.22 -6.85
C ARG A 32 22.80 -27.94 -6.80
N GLU A 33 23.03 -28.79 -5.81
CA GLU A 33 24.27 -29.57 -5.73
C GLU A 33 24.40 -30.52 -6.93
N GLN A 34 23.31 -31.15 -7.35
CA GLN A 34 23.30 -32.06 -8.51
C GLN A 34 23.64 -31.34 -9.83
N GLN A 35 23.34 -30.05 -9.96
CA GLN A 35 23.43 -29.33 -11.24
C GLN A 35 24.62 -28.38 -11.33
N SER A 36 24.87 -27.60 -10.28
CA SER A 36 25.95 -26.61 -10.23
C SER A 36 27.04 -26.95 -9.21
N ASN A 37 26.81 -27.93 -8.32
CA ASN A 37 27.77 -28.37 -7.29
C ASN A 37 28.29 -27.20 -6.42
N ASP A 38 27.41 -26.23 -6.15
CA ASP A 38 27.70 -25.00 -5.40
C ASP A 38 26.75 -24.79 -4.21
N CYS A 39 26.14 -25.86 -3.69
CA CYS A 39 25.34 -25.76 -2.47
C CYS A 39 26.24 -25.46 -1.26
N GLU A 40 26.10 -24.28 -0.66
CA GLU A 40 26.92 -23.84 0.48
C GLU A 40 26.76 -24.80 1.68
N LEU A 41 25.54 -25.29 1.92
CA LEU A 41 25.26 -26.16 3.06
C LEU A 41 25.93 -27.53 2.89
N GLU A 42 25.86 -28.13 1.70
CA GLU A 42 26.51 -29.42 1.43
C GLU A 42 28.03 -29.29 1.44
N ALA A 43 28.58 -28.17 0.95
CA ALA A 43 29.99 -27.84 1.10
C ALA A 43 30.41 -27.75 2.59
N LEU A 44 29.60 -27.13 3.44
CA LEU A 44 29.83 -27.09 4.88
C LEU A 44 29.71 -28.49 5.52
N ALA A 45 28.74 -29.30 5.11
CA ALA A 45 28.57 -30.67 5.62
C ALA A 45 29.80 -31.54 5.31
N LYS A 46 30.32 -31.45 4.08
CA LYS A 46 31.60 -32.07 3.67
C LYS A 46 32.76 -31.60 4.55
N ASN A 47 32.89 -30.29 4.76
CA ASN A 47 33.98 -29.70 5.56
C ASN A 47 33.96 -30.11 7.03
N TYR A 48 32.79 -30.30 7.63
CA TYR A 48 32.66 -30.75 9.03
C TYR A 48 32.50 -32.28 9.18
N SER A 49 32.61 -33.02 8.08
CA SER A 49 32.42 -34.48 8.02
C SER A 49 31.11 -34.90 8.71
N VAL A 50 30.03 -34.22 8.35
CA VAL A 50 28.66 -34.56 8.77
C VAL A 50 28.18 -35.73 7.92
N GLY A 51 27.88 -36.85 8.56
CA GLY A 51 27.29 -38.03 7.92
C GLY A 51 25.77 -37.97 7.90
N THR A 52 25.10 -39.13 7.89
CA THR A 52 23.63 -39.20 8.00
C THR A 52 23.16 -38.52 9.29
N PRO A 53 22.27 -37.51 9.21
CA PRO A 53 21.81 -36.79 10.39
C PRO A 53 21.12 -37.70 11.40
N ARG A 54 21.42 -37.52 12.69
CA ARG A 54 20.77 -38.27 13.79
C ARG A 54 19.41 -37.67 14.21
N PHE A 55 19.08 -36.49 13.70
CA PHE A 55 17.86 -35.76 14.02
C PHE A 55 16.74 -36.15 13.05
N ALA A 56 15.50 -36.18 13.55
CA ALA A 56 14.34 -36.47 12.72
C ALA A 56 14.07 -35.32 11.74
N LYS A 57 13.72 -35.67 10.51
CA LYS A 57 13.31 -34.71 9.49
C LYS A 57 11.99 -34.05 9.87
N ARG A 58 11.90 -32.76 9.61
CA ARG A 58 10.68 -31.96 9.74
C ARG A 58 9.59 -32.37 8.75
N LEU A 59 8.34 -32.40 9.22
CA LEU A 59 7.16 -32.49 8.35
C LEU A 59 7.02 -31.18 7.57
N THR A 60 7.18 -31.24 6.25
CA THR A 60 7.06 -30.07 5.36
C THR A 60 5.59 -29.86 4.96
N PRO A 61 5.08 -28.61 4.88
CA PRO A 61 3.71 -28.31 4.42
C PRO A 61 3.41 -28.81 2.99
N SER A 62 2.12 -28.84 2.63
CA SER A 62 1.53 -29.47 1.42
C SER A 62 1.93 -28.89 0.06
N HIS A 63 2.84 -27.92 -0.01
CA HIS A 63 3.33 -27.31 -1.25
C HIS A 63 4.86 -27.35 -1.28
N LEU A 64 5.42 -28.54 -1.54
CA LEU A 64 6.87 -28.77 -1.52
C LEU A 64 7.63 -27.99 -2.61
N LYS A 65 6.98 -27.74 -3.75
CA LYS A 65 7.56 -27.04 -4.89
C LYS A 65 6.55 -26.07 -5.48
N ASP A 66 7.06 -24.94 -5.94
CA ASP A 66 6.29 -23.94 -6.66
C ASP A 66 7.04 -23.51 -7.93
N GLU A 67 6.41 -23.77 -9.06
CA GLU A 67 6.91 -23.46 -10.40
C GLU A 67 6.09 -22.34 -11.08
N SER A 68 5.24 -21.63 -10.34
CA SER A 68 4.35 -20.60 -10.89
C SER A 68 5.09 -19.36 -11.42
N SER A 69 6.28 -19.04 -10.90
CA SER A 69 7.08 -17.92 -11.41
C SER A 69 7.71 -18.25 -12.76
N LEU A 70 7.81 -17.25 -13.64
CA LEU A 70 8.40 -17.40 -14.97
C LEU A 70 9.86 -17.86 -14.89
N SER A 71 10.67 -17.29 -13.99
CA SER A 71 12.12 -17.48 -13.96
C SER A 71 12.64 -18.13 -12.67
N ILE A 72 11.85 -18.12 -11.60
CA ILE A 72 12.25 -18.63 -10.28
C ILE A 72 11.51 -19.93 -10.01
N MET A 73 12.24 -20.97 -9.58
CA MET A 73 11.68 -22.19 -9.02
C MET A 73 11.90 -22.19 -7.52
N VAL A 74 10.84 -22.53 -6.78
CA VAL A 74 10.87 -22.65 -5.33
C VAL A 74 10.79 -24.12 -4.95
N ASP A 75 11.74 -24.56 -4.13
CA ASP A 75 11.74 -25.88 -3.51
C ASP A 75 11.82 -25.70 -1.98
N HIS A 76 10.66 -25.79 -1.32
CA HIS A 76 10.57 -25.67 0.13
C HIS A 76 11.27 -26.81 0.86
N SER A 77 11.46 -27.97 0.21
CA SER A 77 12.22 -29.07 0.81
C SER A 77 13.71 -28.73 0.97
N ALA A 78 14.25 -27.91 0.06
CA ALA A 78 15.63 -27.43 0.15
C ALA A 78 15.80 -26.23 1.09
N CYS A 79 14.71 -25.64 1.61
CA CYS A 79 14.76 -24.42 2.42
C CYS A 79 15.15 -24.71 3.87
N ILE A 80 16.25 -24.10 4.32
CA ILE A 80 16.73 -24.18 5.70
C ILE A 80 16.33 -22.99 6.58
N LEU A 81 15.40 -22.16 6.11
CA LEU A 81 14.85 -21.04 6.89
C LEU A 81 15.93 -20.07 7.44
N CYS A 82 16.93 -19.75 6.62
CA CYS A 82 18.02 -18.84 6.98
C CYS A 82 17.70 -17.35 6.81
N ASP A 83 16.49 -17.02 6.33
CA ASP A 83 15.98 -15.67 6.06
C ASP A 83 16.82 -14.81 5.08
N ARG A 84 17.87 -15.35 4.44
CA ARG A 84 18.65 -14.63 3.43
C ARG A 84 17.79 -14.16 2.25
N CYS A 85 16.83 -14.97 1.80
CA CYS A 85 15.90 -14.59 0.73
C CYS A 85 14.94 -13.46 1.15
N ILE A 86 14.47 -13.47 2.40
CA ILE A 86 13.64 -12.42 2.99
C ILE A 86 14.42 -11.11 2.99
N ARG A 87 15.63 -11.12 3.54
CA ARG A 87 16.52 -9.96 3.60
C ARG A 87 16.92 -9.46 2.20
N GLY A 88 17.22 -10.34 1.26
CA GLY A 88 17.47 -9.96 -0.14
C GLY A 88 16.25 -9.28 -0.77
N CYS A 89 15.05 -9.79 -0.49
CA CYS A 89 13.82 -9.20 -0.98
C CYS A 89 13.52 -7.81 -0.35
N SER A 90 13.71 -7.65 0.96
CA SER A 90 13.34 -6.44 1.71
C SER A 90 14.46 -5.41 1.85
N GLU A 91 15.67 -5.81 2.23
CA GLU A 91 16.79 -4.91 2.51
C GLU A 91 17.56 -4.51 1.25
N ILE A 92 17.66 -5.40 0.25
CA ILE A 92 18.45 -5.15 -0.97
C ILE A 92 17.57 -4.63 -2.10
N ARG A 93 16.39 -5.23 -2.30
CA ARG A 93 15.49 -4.87 -3.41
C ARG A 93 14.27 -4.08 -3.00
N HIS A 94 13.98 -3.96 -1.70
CA HIS A 94 12.84 -3.22 -1.17
C HIS A 94 11.48 -3.66 -1.74
N ASN A 95 11.35 -4.95 -2.07
CA ASN A 95 10.12 -5.54 -2.63
C ASN A 95 9.18 -6.09 -1.56
N PHE A 96 9.69 -6.54 -0.40
CA PHE A 96 8.91 -7.05 0.76
C PHE A 96 7.94 -8.22 0.47
N VAL A 97 8.19 -9.00 -0.58
CA VAL A 97 7.32 -10.11 -1.04
C VAL A 97 7.46 -11.36 -0.17
N ILE A 98 8.68 -11.65 0.29
CA ILE A 98 8.99 -12.92 0.97
C ILE A 98 8.93 -12.71 2.47
N ALA A 99 8.13 -13.51 3.17
CA ALA A 99 8.04 -13.51 4.63
C ALA A 99 8.16 -14.94 5.18
N ARG A 100 8.14 -15.04 6.51
CA ARG A 100 8.03 -16.32 7.22
C ARG A 100 6.60 -16.47 7.70
N GLN A 101 5.99 -17.62 7.42
CA GLN A 101 4.70 -17.99 8.00
C GLN A 101 4.82 -19.23 8.87
N GLY A 102 3.79 -19.51 9.67
CA GLY A 102 3.69 -20.70 10.50
C GLY A 102 4.56 -20.67 11.76
N LYS A 103 4.44 -21.71 12.58
CA LYS A 103 5.18 -21.88 13.85
C LYS A 103 5.70 -23.31 13.97
N GLY A 104 6.76 -23.48 14.76
CA GLY A 104 7.35 -24.81 15.03
C GLY A 104 7.65 -25.56 13.75
N TYR A 105 7.20 -26.81 13.65
CA TYR A 105 7.42 -27.64 12.46
C TYR A 105 6.64 -27.20 11.20
N ALA A 106 5.67 -26.29 11.30
CA ALA A 106 4.90 -25.79 10.15
C ALA A 106 5.48 -24.50 9.53
N ALA A 107 6.51 -23.88 10.14
CA ALA A 107 7.10 -22.67 9.60
C ALA A 107 7.69 -22.82 8.18
N ALA A 108 7.37 -21.93 7.27
CA ALA A 108 7.90 -21.92 5.91
C ALA A 108 8.17 -20.48 5.49
N ILE A 109 8.94 -20.30 4.42
CA ILE A 109 8.86 -19.03 3.70
C ILE A 109 7.53 -19.01 2.94
N SER A 110 6.95 -17.83 2.79
CA SER A 110 5.73 -17.59 2.02
C SER A 110 5.90 -16.34 1.15
N PHE A 111 5.05 -16.19 0.14
CA PHE A 111 5.02 -15.03 -0.75
C PHE A 111 3.70 -14.28 -0.56
N ASP A 112 3.77 -13.00 -0.20
CA ASP A 112 2.62 -12.20 0.26
C ASP A 112 1.74 -12.99 1.25
N ALA A 113 0.45 -13.15 0.96
CA ALA A 113 -0.52 -13.91 1.73
C ALA A 113 -0.50 -15.41 1.39
N ASP A 114 0.70 -16.01 1.37
CA ASP A 114 0.93 -17.43 1.04
C ASP A 114 0.48 -17.83 -0.38
N LEU A 115 0.62 -16.89 -1.32
CA LEU A 115 0.35 -17.14 -2.73
C LEU A 115 1.52 -17.89 -3.38
N PRO A 116 1.29 -18.67 -4.45
CA PRO A 116 2.36 -19.09 -5.34
C PRO A 116 3.17 -17.88 -5.81
N MET A 117 4.48 -17.99 -5.95
CA MET A 117 5.38 -16.88 -6.25
C MET A 117 4.98 -16.12 -7.52
N GLY A 118 4.57 -16.83 -8.58
CA GLY A 118 4.11 -16.20 -9.83
C GLY A 118 2.78 -15.45 -9.69
N SER A 119 1.98 -15.78 -8.68
CA SER A 119 0.72 -15.10 -8.33
C SER A 119 0.88 -14.06 -7.22
N SER A 120 2.06 -13.98 -6.60
CA SER A 120 2.43 -12.94 -5.64
C SER A 120 2.87 -11.65 -6.35
N SER A 121 3.15 -10.62 -5.57
CA SER A 121 3.77 -9.36 -5.97
C SER A 121 5.25 -9.51 -6.35
N CYS A 122 5.79 -10.76 -6.42
CA CYS A 122 7.16 -11.05 -6.85
C CYS A 122 7.46 -10.48 -8.23
N VAL A 123 8.48 -9.62 -8.28
CA VAL A 123 8.92 -8.93 -9.49
C VAL A 123 9.87 -9.79 -10.33
N SER A 124 10.24 -10.98 -9.84
CA SER A 124 11.23 -11.87 -10.45
C SER A 124 12.62 -11.22 -10.66
N CYS A 125 13.03 -10.30 -9.78
CA CYS A 125 14.35 -9.65 -9.82
C CYS A 125 15.53 -10.60 -9.57
N GLY A 126 15.26 -11.78 -8.98
CA GLY A 126 16.26 -12.84 -8.78
C GLY A 126 17.21 -12.66 -7.59
N GLU A 127 17.08 -11.60 -6.79
CA GLU A 127 17.93 -11.40 -5.59
C GLU A 127 17.81 -12.57 -4.60
N CYS A 128 16.61 -13.10 -4.45
CA CYS A 128 16.36 -14.24 -3.59
C CYS A 128 17.07 -15.51 -4.07
N MET A 129 17.29 -15.67 -5.38
CA MET A 129 18.03 -16.80 -5.96
C MET A 129 19.53 -16.65 -5.70
N VAL A 130 20.07 -15.43 -5.84
CA VAL A 130 21.47 -15.11 -5.55
C VAL A 130 21.78 -15.32 -4.08
N SER A 131 20.85 -14.92 -3.20
CA SER A 131 21.01 -15.01 -1.74
C SER A 131 20.76 -16.41 -1.17
N CYS A 132 20.11 -17.31 -1.92
CA CYS A 132 19.76 -18.63 -1.42
C CYS A 132 21.00 -19.53 -1.34
N PRO A 133 21.36 -20.10 -0.17
CA PRO A 133 22.55 -20.93 -0.03
C PRO A 133 22.36 -22.39 -0.48
N THR A 134 21.12 -22.87 -0.55
CA THR A 134 20.78 -24.29 -0.75
C THR A 134 20.07 -24.58 -2.07
N GLY A 135 19.73 -23.53 -2.83
CA GLY A 135 18.94 -23.65 -4.06
C GLY A 135 17.44 -23.83 -3.85
N ALA A 136 16.93 -23.61 -2.64
CA ALA A 136 15.50 -23.53 -2.35
C ALA A 136 14.77 -22.46 -3.19
N LEU A 137 15.48 -21.41 -3.61
CA LEU A 137 15.05 -20.50 -4.67
C LEU A 137 16.15 -20.49 -5.72
N THR A 138 15.85 -20.95 -6.92
CA THR A 138 16.84 -21.14 -7.99
C THR A 138 16.26 -20.73 -9.35
N ASN A 139 17.14 -20.33 -10.27
CA ASN A 139 16.72 -20.00 -11.62
C ASN A 139 16.33 -21.27 -12.40
N LYS A 140 15.16 -21.28 -13.02
CA LYS A 140 14.67 -22.41 -13.83
C LYS A 140 15.66 -22.86 -14.92
N LYS A 141 16.39 -21.93 -15.55
CA LYS A 141 17.43 -22.25 -16.54
C LYS A 141 18.59 -23.05 -15.94
N VAL A 142 19.01 -22.74 -14.70
CA VAL A 142 20.05 -23.51 -13.99
C VAL A 142 19.59 -24.95 -13.78
N LEU A 143 18.27 -25.13 -13.63
CA LEU A 143 17.65 -26.43 -13.46
C LEU A 143 17.40 -27.21 -14.75
N GLY A 144 17.85 -26.69 -15.90
CA GLY A 144 17.59 -27.28 -17.22
C GLY A 144 16.11 -27.28 -17.59
N GLN A 145 15.25 -26.62 -16.81
CA GLN A 145 13.84 -26.46 -17.14
C GLN A 145 13.71 -25.41 -18.26
N LYS A 146 12.92 -25.74 -19.29
CA LYS A 146 12.55 -24.75 -20.30
C LYS A 146 11.73 -23.66 -19.62
N LEU A 147 12.10 -22.40 -19.80
CA LEU A 147 11.20 -21.29 -19.50
C LEU A 147 9.97 -21.50 -20.39
N GLU A 148 8.79 -21.65 -19.79
CA GLU A 148 7.56 -21.67 -20.59
C GLU A 148 7.46 -20.36 -21.36
N GLN A 149 7.33 -20.45 -22.68
CA GLN A 149 7.00 -19.28 -23.49
C GLN A 149 5.64 -18.75 -23.04
N GLY A 150 5.62 -17.61 -22.37
CA GLY A 150 4.41 -16.80 -22.19
C GLY A 150 3.23 -17.46 -21.47
N ALA A 151 3.42 -18.36 -20.50
CA ALA A 151 2.27 -18.86 -19.74
C ALA A 151 1.58 -17.75 -18.91
N ALA A 152 2.34 -16.75 -18.44
CA ALA A 152 1.80 -15.58 -17.75
C ALA A 152 1.30 -14.46 -18.70
N LEU A 153 1.73 -14.49 -19.96
CA LEU A 153 1.49 -13.48 -20.98
C LEU A 153 1.18 -14.18 -22.30
N SER A 154 -0.09 -14.28 -22.68
CA SER A 154 -0.44 -14.73 -24.03
C SER A 154 0.23 -13.81 -25.09
N GLY A 155 0.57 -14.28 -26.28
CA GLY A 155 1.14 -13.42 -27.34
C GLY A 155 2.55 -13.77 -27.79
N LEU A 156 3.06 -13.02 -28.77
CA LEU A 156 4.33 -13.31 -29.44
C LEU A 156 5.48 -12.77 -28.59
N SER A 157 6.32 -13.67 -28.06
CA SER A 157 7.54 -13.28 -27.36
C SER A 157 8.48 -12.57 -28.33
N VAL A 158 8.98 -11.39 -27.92
CA VAL A 158 9.91 -10.60 -28.73
C VAL A 158 11.33 -11.02 -28.39
N GLU A 159 12.16 -11.23 -29.41
CA GLU A 159 13.58 -11.56 -29.21
C GLU A 159 14.36 -10.35 -28.70
N ALA A 160 15.42 -10.57 -27.92
CA ALA A 160 16.17 -9.46 -27.31
C ALA A 160 16.75 -8.50 -28.36
N GLN A 161 17.16 -9.04 -29.51
CA GLN A 161 17.70 -8.24 -30.61
C GLN A 161 16.63 -7.29 -31.21
N GLU A 162 15.40 -7.76 -31.37
CA GLU A 162 14.28 -6.93 -31.86
C GLU A 162 13.90 -5.87 -30.81
N LEU A 163 13.92 -6.22 -29.52
CA LEU A 163 13.70 -5.23 -28.46
C LEU A 163 14.74 -4.11 -28.50
N LEU A 164 16.02 -4.42 -28.71
CA LEU A 164 17.11 -3.43 -28.77
C LEU A 164 16.98 -2.44 -29.94
N GLU A 165 16.26 -2.80 -31.00
CA GLU A 165 15.97 -1.91 -32.13
C GLU A 165 14.90 -0.86 -31.80
N LEU A 166 14.05 -1.13 -30.80
CA LEU A 166 13.00 -0.22 -30.40
C LEU A 166 13.56 0.96 -29.59
N PRO A 167 13.12 2.21 -29.87
CA PRO A 167 13.61 3.40 -29.16
C PRO A 167 13.50 3.33 -27.64
N VAL A 168 12.48 2.63 -27.13
CA VAL A 168 12.22 2.45 -25.68
C VAL A 168 13.30 1.63 -24.97
N PHE A 169 13.93 0.65 -25.64
CA PHE A 169 14.97 -0.20 -25.04
C PHE A 169 16.40 0.29 -25.32
N LYS A 170 16.55 1.42 -26.00
CA LYS A 170 17.89 1.97 -26.29
C LYS A 170 18.65 2.23 -24.97
N GLY A 171 19.79 1.57 -24.80
CA GLY A 171 20.62 1.66 -23.58
C GLY A 171 20.30 0.61 -22.50
N VAL A 172 19.36 -0.30 -22.75
CA VAL A 172 19.18 -1.50 -21.93
C VAL A 172 20.23 -2.55 -22.32
N SER A 173 20.76 -3.29 -21.34
CA SER A 173 21.74 -4.36 -21.60
C SER A 173 21.11 -5.53 -22.35
N GLY A 174 21.73 -5.94 -23.47
CA GLY A 174 21.30 -7.14 -24.21
C GLY A 174 21.35 -8.40 -23.34
N THR A 175 22.36 -8.54 -22.48
CA THR A 175 22.46 -9.67 -21.53
C THR A 175 21.27 -9.71 -20.57
N PHE A 176 20.80 -8.54 -20.12
CA PHE A 176 19.61 -8.47 -19.27
C PHE A 176 18.36 -8.95 -20.02
N LEU A 177 18.17 -8.51 -21.27
CA LEU A 177 17.01 -8.92 -22.08
C LEU A 177 17.03 -10.42 -22.39
N GLU A 178 18.21 -11.00 -22.65
CA GLU A 178 18.38 -12.46 -22.85
C GLU A 178 18.07 -13.29 -21.60
N LEU A 179 18.47 -12.81 -20.43
CA LEU A 179 18.15 -13.44 -19.15
C LEU A 179 16.66 -13.36 -18.83
N ASN A 180 15.97 -12.33 -19.33
CA ASN A 180 14.54 -12.08 -19.12
C ASN A 180 13.71 -12.34 -20.38
N LYS A 181 14.16 -13.25 -21.25
CA LYS A 181 13.41 -13.64 -22.45
C LYS A 181 12.00 -14.11 -22.08
N GLY A 182 10.99 -13.57 -22.78
CA GLY A 182 9.58 -13.79 -22.48
C GLY A 182 8.96 -12.83 -21.45
N ALA A 183 9.74 -11.93 -20.86
CA ALA A 183 9.21 -10.88 -19.97
C ALA A 183 8.61 -9.68 -20.73
N VAL A 184 8.74 -9.66 -22.07
CA VAL A 184 8.08 -8.71 -22.97
C VAL A 184 7.43 -9.50 -24.10
N VAL A 185 6.15 -9.24 -24.35
CA VAL A 185 5.40 -9.81 -25.47
C VAL A 185 4.81 -8.70 -26.32
N LYS A 186 4.79 -8.91 -27.64
CA LYS A 186 4.11 -8.04 -28.58
C LYS A 186 2.65 -8.47 -28.68
N ARG A 187 1.75 -7.51 -28.44
CA ARG A 187 0.31 -7.67 -28.57
C ARG A 187 -0.19 -6.83 -29.74
N THR A 188 -1.18 -7.38 -30.43
CA THR A 188 -1.92 -6.67 -31.46
C THR A 188 -3.39 -6.75 -31.11
N TYR A 189 -4.04 -5.59 -31.11
CA TYR A 189 -5.46 -5.45 -30.83
C TYR A 189 -6.14 -4.83 -32.05
N ARG A 190 -7.31 -5.36 -32.41
CA ARG A 190 -8.15 -4.76 -33.46
C ARG A 190 -8.94 -3.61 -32.88
N LYS A 191 -9.34 -2.67 -33.74
CA LYS A 191 -10.27 -1.60 -33.38
C LYS A 191 -11.48 -2.13 -32.59
N GLY A 192 -11.71 -1.56 -31.40
CA GLY A 192 -12.81 -1.89 -30.50
C GLY A 192 -12.49 -2.97 -29.46
N GLU A 193 -11.33 -3.62 -29.53
CA GLU A 193 -10.92 -4.61 -28.52
C GLU A 193 -10.47 -3.93 -27.22
N VAL A 194 -10.81 -4.55 -26.10
CA VAL A 194 -10.44 -4.09 -24.75
C VAL A 194 -9.06 -4.63 -24.40
N ILE A 195 -8.13 -3.74 -24.06
CA ILE A 195 -6.77 -4.09 -23.66
C ILE A 195 -6.73 -4.46 -22.17
N CYS A 196 -7.35 -3.65 -21.32
CA CYS A 196 -7.57 -3.95 -19.90
C CYS A 196 -8.84 -3.28 -19.40
N ARG A 197 -9.46 -3.80 -18.33
CA ARG A 197 -10.65 -3.19 -17.71
C ARG A 197 -10.28 -2.56 -16.37
N GLU A 198 -10.97 -1.49 -16.05
CA GLU A 198 -10.89 -0.88 -14.72
C GLU A 198 -11.24 -1.93 -13.65
N GLY A 199 -10.47 -1.92 -12.55
CA GLY A 199 -10.64 -2.88 -11.46
C GLY A 199 -9.88 -4.19 -11.66
N ASP A 200 -9.44 -4.51 -12.88
CA ASP A 200 -8.66 -5.73 -13.12
C ASP A 200 -7.33 -5.66 -12.38
N TYR A 201 -6.89 -6.78 -11.79
CA TYR A 201 -5.53 -6.91 -11.29
C TYR A 201 -4.62 -7.36 -12.43
N GLY A 202 -3.40 -6.85 -12.43
CA GLY A 202 -2.37 -7.24 -13.37
C GLY A 202 -0.98 -7.07 -12.77
N SER A 203 -0.01 -7.76 -13.35
CA SER A 203 1.41 -7.63 -13.01
C SER A 203 2.21 -7.04 -14.17
N THR A 204 1.52 -6.49 -15.18
CA THR A 204 2.09 -6.08 -16.46
C THR A 204 1.79 -4.62 -16.76
N ALA A 205 2.66 -3.97 -17.51
CA ALA A 205 2.42 -2.65 -18.08
C ALA A 205 2.46 -2.70 -19.60
N PHE A 206 1.83 -1.72 -20.24
CA PHE A 206 1.68 -1.65 -21.68
C PHE A 206 2.37 -0.40 -22.23
N TYR A 207 3.21 -0.58 -23.24
CA TYR A 207 3.81 0.51 -24.00
C TYR A 207 3.30 0.49 -25.44
N LEU A 208 2.66 1.58 -25.87
CA LEU A 208 2.09 1.70 -27.22
C LEU A 208 3.22 1.89 -28.24
N VAL A 209 3.31 0.99 -29.22
CA VAL A 209 4.26 1.09 -30.33
C VAL A 209 3.60 1.78 -31.52
N GLU A 210 2.38 1.38 -31.85
CA GLU A 210 1.59 1.90 -32.97
C GLU A 210 0.11 1.98 -32.59
N GLY A 211 -0.59 2.95 -33.18
CA GLY A 211 -2.02 3.16 -32.98
C GLY A 211 -2.37 4.06 -31.79
N THR A 212 -3.68 4.16 -31.54
CA THR A 212 -4.31 5.02 -30.53
C THR A 212 -5.31 4.20 -29.73
N VAL A 213 -5.38 4.46 -28.43
CA VAL A 213 -6.35 3.84 -27.52
C VAL A 213 -7.20 4.91 -26.82
N ASP A 214 -8.47 4.59 -26.58
CA ASP A 214 -9.39 5.39 -25.79
C ASP A 214 -9.42 4.85 -24.36
N ILE A 215 -9.44 5.76 -23.39
CA ILE A 215 -9.50 5.48 -21.97
C ILE A 215 -10.87 5.87 -21.43
N PHE A 216 -11.47 4.96 -20.68
CA PHE A 216 -12.77 5.12 -20.04
C PHE A 216 -12.67 4.74 -18.57
N ILE A 217 -13.40 5.43 -17.73
CA ILE A 217 -13.76 4.91 -16.41
C ILE A 217 -15.22 4.48 -16.43
N SER A 218 -15.49 3.37 -15.78
CA SER A 218 -16.82 3.04 -15.28
C SER A 218 -17.13 4.11 -14.26
N THR A 219 -17.86 5.16 -14.69
CA THR A 219 -18.33 6.28 -13.86
C THR A 219 -18.49 5.86 -12.40
N PRO A 220 -17.98 6.60 -11.40
CA PRO A 220 -18.38 6.35 -10.02
C PRO A 220 -19.90 6.48 -10.00
N ARG A 221 -20.57 5.33 -9.90
CA ARG A 221 -22.02 5.20 -9.96
C ARG A 221 -22.61 6.29 -9.07
N ALA A 222 -23.54 7.08 -9.60
CA ALA A 222 -24.30 8.03 -8.79
C ALA A 222 -24.74 7.32 -7.51
N HIS A 223 -24.51 7.97 -6.37
CA HIS A 223 -24.83 7.40 -5.06
C HIS A 223 -26.26 6.87 -5.11
N VAL A 224 -26.41 5.58 -4.76
CA VAL A 224 -27.71 4.99 -4.54
C VAL A 224 -27.97 5.15 -3.05
N ASP A 225 -28.67 6.22 -2.67
CA ASP A 225 -29.33 6.25 -1.36
C ASP A 225 -30.43 5.19 -1.40
N THR A 226 -30.15 4.01 -0.85
CA THR A 226 -31.20 3.20 -0.27
C THR A 226 -31.43 3.73 1.14
N GLU A 227 -32.19 4.81 1.27
CA GLU A 227 -32.89 5.04 2.54
C GLU A 227 -33.67 3.76 2.84
N GLY A 228 -33.32 3.12 3.95
CA GLY A 228 -34.04 1.97 4.46
C GLY A 228 -35.47 2.39 4.81
N SER A 229 -36.39 2.32 3.85
CA SER A 229 -37.81 2.40 4.18
C SER A 229 -38.14 1.13 4.96
N GLN A 230 -38.45 1.29 6.24
CA GLN A 230 -39.02 0.23 7.06
C GLN A 230 -40.27 -0.36 6.39
N ASP A 231 -40.35 -1.68 6.46
CA ASP A 231 -41.50 -2.58 6.30
C ASP A 231 -42.70 -2.08 5.47
N GLY A 232 -42.78 -2.59 4.24
CA GLY A 232 -44.01 -2.60 3.46
C GLY A 232 -43.83 -3.21 2.08
N PHE A 233 -44.67 -4.17 1.69
CA PHE A 233 -44.62 -4.86 0.40
C PHE A 233 -44.74 -3.91 -0.82
N LEU A 234 -45.16 -2.65 -0.60
CA LEU A 234 -45.35 -1.62 -1.63
C LEU A 234 -44.24 -0.56 -1.71
N SER A 235 -43.26 -0.50 -0.79
CA SER A 235 -42.21 0.55 -0.82
C SER A 235 -41.03 0.27 -1.75
N LYS A 236 -40.85 -0.99 -2.19
CA LYS A 236 -39.77 -1.39 -3.12
C LYS A 236 -39.82 -0.72 -4.50
N LEU A 237 -40.94 -0.10 -4.87
CA LEU A 237 -41.10 0.61 -6.14
C LEU A 237 -40.64 2.08 -6.08
N ALA A 238 -40.26 2.59 -4.90
CA ALA A 238 -39.98 4.01 -4.69
C ALA A 238 -38.51 4.34 -4.34
N SER A 239 -37.54 3.49 -4.69
CA SER A 239 -36.13 3.92 -4.65
C SER A 239 -35.89 4.92 -5.78
N LYS A 240 -36.10 6.20 -5.53
CA LYS A 240 -35.72 7.25 -6.48
C LYS A 240 -34.21 7.35 -6.50
N LEU A 241 -33.60 6.96 -7.62
CA LEU A 241 -32.23 7.33 -7.95
C LEU A 241 -32.15 8.85 -7.97
N LYS A 242 -31.56 9.46 -6.94
CA LYS A 242 -31.33 10.91 -6.92
C LYS A 242 -30.17 11.23 -7.87
N PRO A 243 -30.30 12.25 -8.73
CA PRO A 243 -29.18 12.72 -9.53
C PRO A 243 -28.09 13.28 -8.61
N ARG A 244 -26.83 13.00 -8.97
CA ARG A 244 -25.61 13.42 -8.27
C ARG A 244 -25.56 14.93 -7.88
N LYS A 245 -26.25 15.81 -8.61
CA LYS A 245 -26.32 17.25 -8.29
C LYS A 245 -27.00 17.55 -6.95
N GLU A 246 -27.81 16.63 -6.44
CA GLU A 246 -28.60 16.82 -5.22
C GLU A 246 -27.90 16.31 -3.95
N HIS A 247 -26.72 15.66 -4.08
CA HIS A 247 -25.95 15.11 -2.96
C HIS A 247 -24.46 15.44 -3.13
N GLN A 248 -24.04 16.60 -2.62
CA GLN A 248 -22.63 17.02 -2.53
C GLN A 248 -22.17 16.89 -1.07
N ARG A 249 -21.07 16.17 -0.82
CA ARG A 249 -20.43 16.20 0.51
C ARG A 249 -19.87 17.59 0.81
N GLU A 250 -19.84 18.00 2.08
CA GLU A 250 -19.12 19.21 2.51
C GLU A 250 -17.64 19.20 2.09
N GLU A 251 -17.02 18.02 1.96
CA GLU A 251 -15.65 17.82 1.45
C GLU A 251 -15.56 17.65 -0.09
N GLU A 252 -16.66 17.30 -0.77
CA GLU A 252 -16.76 17.31 -2.25
C GLU A 252 -16.98 18.72 -2.82
N ASN A 253 -17.21 19.72 -1.97
CA ASN A 253 -17.17 21.14 -2.36
C ASN A 253 -15.82 21.57 -2.96
N THR A 254 -14.78 20.72 -2.88
CA THR A 254 -13.60 20.92 -3.73
C THR A 254 -13.84 20.44 -5.17
N ALA A 255 -14.26 21.38 -6.02
CA ALA A 255 -13.89 21.67 -7.42
C ALA A 255 -13.10 20.67 -8.30
N ARG A 256 -13.12 19.35 -8.07
CA ARG A 256 -12.36 18.37 -8.86
C ARG A 256 -13.04 18.16 -10.21
N LYS A 257 -12.50 18.83 -11.23
CA LYS A 257 -12.93 18.69 -12.64
C LYS A 257 -12.37 17.45 -13.34
N PHE A 258 -11.40 16.77 -12.73
CA PHE A 258 -10.65 15.69 -13.36
C PHE A 258 -10.55 14.45 -12.47
N ILE A 259 -10.38 13.30 -13.11
CA ILE A 259 -10.17 11.97 -12.54
C ILE A 259 -8.79 11.51 -13.00
N PHE A 260 -7.94 11.29 -12.00
CA PHE A 260 -6.58 10.87 -12.19
C PHE A 260 -6.48 9.38 -12.56
N ILE A 261 -5.63 9.05 -13.54
CA ILE A 261 -5.41 7.67 -13.98
C ILE A 261 -3.93 7.36 -14.19
N ASP A 262 -3.61 6.07 -14.24
CA ASP A 262 -2.29 5.49 -14.48
C ASP A 262 -1.88 5.57 -15.96
N ALA A 263 -1.74 6.81 -16.44
CA ALA A 263 -1.45 7.17 -17.82
C ALA A 263 -0.89 8.62 -17.90
N PRO A 264 -0.28 9.03 -19.02
CA PRO A 264 0.20 10.40 -19.22
C PRO A 264 -0.91 11.42 -19.50
N VAL A 265 -2.17 11.11 -19.17
CA VAL A 265 -3.34 11.99 -19.31
C VAL A 265 -4.24 11.81 -18.09
N ASP A 266 -4.97 12.86 -17.71
CA ASP A 266 -6.02 12.80 -16.69
C ASP A 266 -7.40 12.92 -17.39
N LEU A 267 -8.42 12.24 -16.86
CA LEU A 267 -9.76 12.22 -17.45
C LEU A 267 -10.62 13.37 -16.94
N GLU A 268 -11.54 13.90 -17.75
CA GLU A 268 -12.56 14.81 -17.25
C GLU A 268 -13.60 14.06 -16.41
N TYR A 269 -14.07 14.73 -15.35
CA TYR A 269 -14.99 14.14 -14.39
C TYR A 269 -16.39 13.89 -14.98
N ASP A 270 -16.89 14.82 -15.81
CA ASP A 270 -18.25 14.76 -16.36
C ASP A 270 -18.34 13.85 -17.60
N HIS A 271 -17.25 13.75 -18.38
CA HIS A 271 -17.19 12.99 -19.63
C HIS A 271 -15.84 12.28 -19.78
N PRO A 272 -15.64 11.12 -19.11
CA PRO A 272 -14.37 10.43 -19.09
C PRO A 272 -14.08 9.74 -20.43
N VAL A 273 -13.43 10.48 -21.34
CA VAL A 273 -12.85 9.97 -22.59
C VAL A 273 -11.52 10.69 -22.82
N ALA A 274 -10.41 9.98 -22.71
CA ALA A 274 -9.09 10.48 -23.12
C ALA A 274 -8.42 9.51 -24.10
N LYS A 275 -7.39 9.99 -24.80
CA LYS A 275 -6.65 9.20 -25.79
C LYS A 275 -5.19 9.06 -25.41
N LEU A 276 -4.63 7.88 -25.61
CA LEU A 276 -3.18 7.65 -25.61
C LEU A 276 -2.70 7.30 -27.01
N HIS A 277 -1.47 7.69 -27.30
CA HIS A 277 -0.85 7.54 -28.60
C HIS A 277 0.41 6.68 -28.52
N ALA A 278 0.91 6.27 -29.68
CA ALA A 278 2.22 5.63 -29.80
C ALA A 278 3.30 6.40 -29.00
N GLY A 279 4.01 5.67 -28.13
CA GLY A 279 4.98 6.22 -27.20
C GLY A 279 4.49 6.32 -25.75
N ASP A 280 3.18 6.24 -25.51
CA ASP A 280 2.62 6.31 -24.17
C ASP A 280 2.72 4.97 -23.44
N LEU A 281 2.94 5.06 -22.13
CA LEU A 281 2.94 3.95 -21.18
C LEU A 281 1.68 4.04 -20.33
N PHE A 282 1.03 2.91 -20.07
CA PHE A 282 -0.05 2.82 -19.11
C PHE A 282 -0.03 1.49 -18.36
N GLY A 283 -0.68 1.47 -17.20
CA GLY A 283 -0.70 0.30 -16.35
C GLY A 283 0.57 0.10 -15.52
N GLU A 284 1.42 1.13 -15.42
CA GLU A 284 2.64 1.12 -14.65
C GLU A 284 2.39 1.02 -13.14
N MET A 285 1.35 1.65 -12.58
CA MET A 285 1.01 1.54 -11.16
C MET A 285 0.47 0.16 -10.84
N THR A 286 -0.33 -0.44 -11.73
CA THR A 286 -0.74 -1.85 -11.55
C THR A 286 0.48 -2.76 -11.53
N CYS A 287 1.42 -2.54 -12.45
CA CYS A 287 2.65 -3.30 -12.51
C CYS A 287 3.58 -3.04 -11.31
N MET A 288 3.81 -1.78 -10.92
CA MET A 288 4.81 -1.33 -9.95
C MET A 288 4.32 -1.24 -8.51
N ASN A 289 3.02 -1.13 -8.27
CA ASN A 289 2.42 -0.96 -6.94
C ASN A 289 1.30 -1.97 -6.66
N PHE A 290 1.00 -2.88 -7.60
CA PHE A 290 -0.05 -3.89 -7.47
C PHE A 290 -1.46 -3.30 -7.26
N TYR A 291 -1.71 -2.12 -7.84
CA TYR A 291 -3.04 -1.51 -7.85
C TYR A 291 -3.88 -2.14 -8.96
N PRO A 292 -5.20 -2.39 -8.77
CA PRO A 292 -6.07 -2.67 -9.91
C PRO A 292 -5.99 -1.54 -10.94
N ARG A 293 -6.25 -1.89 -12.20
CA ARG A 293 -6.26 -0.95 -13.33
C ARG A 293 -7.18 0.21 -12.99
N SER A 294 -6.67 1.44 -13.12
CA SER A 294 -7.41 2.65 -12.78
C SER A 294 -8.48 3.01 -13.82
N ALA A 295 -8.42 2.41 -15.01
CA ALA A 295 -9.33 2.71 -16.12
C ALA A 295 -9.41 1.52 -17.09
N THR A 296 -10.48 1.50 -17.87
CA THR A 296 -10.66 0.61 -19.02
C THR A 296 -10.00 1.23 -20.24
N VAL A 297 -9.19 0.45 -20.95
CA VAL A 297 -8.48 0.91 -22.16
C VAL A 297 -8.96 0.09 -23.35
N VAL A 298 -9.38 0.77 -24.42
CA VAL A 298 -9.95 0.17 -25.64
C VAL A 298 -9.19 0.68 -26.86
N ALA A 299 -8.88 -0.21 -27.80
CA ALA A 299 -8.22 0.18 -29.04
C ALA A 299 -9.16 1.01 -29.94
N SER A 300 -8.78 2.27 -30.23
CA SER A 300 -9.56 3.17 -31.12
C SER A 300 -9.41 2.81 -32.59
N GLU A 301 -8.27 2.20 -32.91
CA GLU A 301 -7.85 1.69 -34.20
C GLU A 301 -7.08 0.39 -33.98
N ASP A 302 -6.47 -0.17 -35.03
CA ASP A 302 -5.59 -1.32 -34.85
C ASP A 302 -4.32 -0.88 -34.11
N VAL A 303 -4.05 -1.52 -32.98
CA VAL A 303 -3.01 -1.10 -32.03
C VAL A 303 -1.98 -2.21 -31.88
N VAL A 304 -0.71 -1.81 -31.84
CA VAL A 304 0.41 -2.68 -31.48
C VAL A 304 1.04 -2.15 -30.20
N CYS A 305 1.11 -2.99 -29.17
CA CYS A 305 1.75 -2.62 -27.92
C CYS A 305 2.66 -3.72 -27.38
N LEU A 306 3.61 -3.31 -26.55
CA LEU A 306 4.44 -4.23 -25.77
C LEU A 306 3.82 -4.37 -24.39
N GLU A 307 3.46 -5.60 -24.04
CA GLU A 307 3.08 -5.94 -22.67
C GLU A 307 4.33 -6.49 -21.96
N MET A 308 4.68 -5.90 -20.82
CA MET A 308 5.93 -6.21 -20.11
C MET A 308 5.73 -6.43 -18.61
N LEU A 309 6.57 -7.29 -18.04
CA LEU A 309 6.60 -7.57 -16.60
C LEU A 309 7.35 -6.49 -15.81
N ARG A 310 7.10 -6.45 -14.49
CA ARG A 310 7.63 -5.45 -13.54
C ARG A 310 9.15 -5.32 -13.54
N ASN A 311 9.90 -6.42 -13.67
CA ASN A 311 11.37 -6.39 -13.77
C ASN A 311 11.86 -5.58 -14.99
N VAL A 312 11.20 -5.73 -16.14
CA VAL A 312 11.56 -4.99 -17.35
C VAL A 312 11.17 -3.53 -17.19
N LEU A 313 9.97 -3.27 -16.67
CA LEU A 313 9.50 -1.92 -16.40
C LEU A 313 10.43 -1.16 -15.42
N ASP A 314 10.88 -1.79 -14.34
CA ASP A 314 11.81 -1.19 -13.37
C ASP A 314 13.15 -0.79 -14.03
N VAL A 315 13.68 -1.64 -14.92
CA VAL A 315 14.90 -1.32 -15.68
C VAL A 315 14.67 -0.18 -16.67
N LEU A 316 13.51 -0.16 -17.35
CA LEU A 316 13.16 0.93 -18.26
C LEU A 316 12.99 2.26 -17.52
N GLN A 317 12.31 2.28 -16.37
CA GLN A 317 12.16 3.49 -15.55
C GLN A 317 13.50 4.04 -15.03
N LYS A 318 14.52 3.19 -14.86
CA LYS A 318 15.89 3.59 -14.51
C LYS A 318 16.72 4.05 -15.71
N ASN A 319 16.28 3.75 -16.93
CA ASN A 319 16.95 4.19 -18.16
C ASN A 319 16.70 5.69 -18.40
N LYS A 320 17.78 6.47 -18.46
CA LYS A 320 17.73 7.94 -18.62
C LYS A 320 17.02 8.39 -19.91
N THR A 321 17.22 7.67 -21.02
CA THR A 321 16.65 8.04 -22.33
C THR A 321 15.14 7.83 -22.33
N PHE A 322 14.70 6.67 -21.84
CA PHE A 322 13.28 6.36 -21.73
C PHE A 322 12.58 7.32 -20.78
N ARG A 323 13.19 7.58 -19.62
CA ARG A 323 12.66 8.52 -18.63
C ARG A 323 12.50 9.93 -19.18
N ALA A 324 13.50 10.44 -19.90
CA ALA A 324 13.43 11.76 -20.52
C ALA A 324 12.28 11.88 -21.53
N LYS A 325 11.97 10.81 -22.26
CA LYS A 325 10.83 10.77 -23.19
C LYS A 325 9.50 10.83 -22.43
N LEU A 326 9.31 9.96 -21.43
CA LEU A 326 8.09 9.95 -20.62
C LEU A 326 7.87 11.30 -19.91
N ASP A 327 8.94 11.91 -19.40
CA ASP A 327 8.87 13.20 -18.72
C ASP A 327 8.44 14.32 -19.70
N ALA A 328 8.92 14.28 -20.95
CA ALA A 328 8.53 15.23 -21.99
C ALA A 328 7.05 15.07 -22.39
N ASP A 329 6.61 13.83 -22.63
CA ASP A 329 5.22 13.53 -22.98
C ASP A 329 4.27 13.96 -21.85
N TYR A 330 4.63 13.72 -20.60
CA TYR A 330 3.85 14.17 -19.44
C TYR A 330 3.72 15.70 -19.36
N ARG A 331 4.82 16.45 -19.54
CA ARG A 331 4.82 17.92 -19.49
C ARG A 331 3.87 18.50 -20.54
N VAL A 332 3.86 17.92 -21.74
CA VAL A 332 3.02 18.39 -22.85
C VAL A 332 1.55 18.02 -22.66
N ARG A 333 1.26 16.78 -22.21
CA ARG A 333 -0.09 16.21 -22.31
C ARG A 333 -0.89 16.17 -21.00
N ALA A 334 -0.23 16.14 -19.83
CA ALA A 334 -0.91 15.97 -18.53
C ALA A 334 -0.64 17.07 -17.50
N LEU A 335 0.47 17.80 -17.60
CA LEU A 335 0.84 18.74 -16.53
C LEU A 335 -0.23 19.79 -16.27
N GLU A 336 -0.82 20.36 -17.34
CA GLU A 336 -1.88 21.37 -17.22
C GLU A 336 -3.08 20.83 -16.44
N THR A 337 -3.55 19.64 -16.82
CA THR A 337 -4.70 19.00 -16.18
C THR A 337 -4.39 18.67 -14.72
N HIS A 338 -3.20 18.17 -14.44
CA HIS A 338 -2.75 17.89 -13.08
C HIS A 338 -2.66 19.17 -12.24
N LEU A 339 -2.15 20.28 -12.78
CA LEU A 339 -2.17 21.56 -12.05
C LEU A 339 -3.59 22.04 -11.78
N LYS A 340 -4.47 22.03 -12.79
CA LYS A 340 -5.87 22.46 -12.65
C LYS A 340 -6.71 21.59 -11.73
N SER A 341 -6.30 20.34 -11.50
CA SER A 341 -6.95 19.42 -10.56
C SER A 341 -6.74 19.80 -9.09
N VAL A 342 -5.70 20.59 -8.80
CA VAL A 342 -5.40 21.07 -7.44
C VAL A 342 -6.24 22.33 -7.21
N PRO A 343 -7.15 22.35 -6.22
CA PRO A 343 -8.09 23.46 -6.02
C PRO A 343 -7.40 24.83 -5.94
N VAL A 344 -6.24 24.88 -5.29
CA VAL A 344 -5.44 26.09 -5.09
C VAL A 344 -4.87 26.66 -6.40
N PHE A 345 -4.73 25.86 -7.45
CA PHE A 345 -4.14 26.25 -8.74
C PHE A 345 -5.17 26.47 -9.86
N THR A 346 -6.46 26.40 -9.55
CA THR A 346 -7.54 26.60 -10.54
C THR A 346 -7.54 27.99 -11.19
N SER A 347 -6.96 28.99 -10.54
CA SER A 347 -6.88 30.37 -11.03
C SER A 347 -5.64 30.69 -11.88
N LEU A 348 -4.75 29.70 -12.09
CA LEU A 348 -3.56 29.90 -12.92
C LEU A 348 -3.96 30.12 -14.39
N THR A 349 -3.41 31.17 -14.99
CA THR A 349 -3.60 31.47 -16.42
C THR A 349 -2.82 30.49 -17.29
N GLN A 350 -3.30 30.23 -18.51
CA GLN A 350 -2.64 29.34 -19.47
C GLN A 350 -1.17 29.73 -19.72
N ASP A 351 -0.90 31.02 -19.89
CA ASP A 351 0.46 31.58 -20.05
C ASP A 351 1.43 31.18 -18.93
N PHE A 352 0.94 31.10 -17.68
CA PHE A 352 1.78 30.70 -16.55
C PHE A 352 1.95 29.18 -16.46
N ILE A 353 0.92 28.42 -16.86
CA ILE A 353 1.03 26.96 -16.96
C ILE A 353 2.05 26.58 -18.02
N ASP A 354 2.02 27.24 -19.18
CA ASP A 354 3.00 27.07 -20.24
C ASP A 354 4.41 27.46 -19.77
N HIS A 355 4.53 28.52 -18.97
CA HIS A 355 5.80 28.91 -18.33
C HIS A 355 6.35 27.84 -17.38
N LEU A 356 5.49 27.22 -16.55
CA LEU A 356 5.88 26.14 -15.66
C LEU A 356 6.25 24.86 -16.40
N ARG A 357 5.66 24.61 -17.58
CA ARG A 357 5.83 23.36 -18.35
C ARG A 357 7.28 22.99 -18.59
N ASP A 358 8.12 23.98 -18.88
CA ASP A 358 9.53 23.76 -19.21
C ASP A 358 10.47 23.75 -17.98
N ARG A 359 9.96 24.12 -16.80
CA ARG A 359 10.75 24.31 -15.57
C ARG A 359 10.48 23.30 -14.48
N VAL A 360 9.34 22.61 -14.52
CA VAL A 360 9.03 21.57 -13.55
C VAL A 360 9.92 20.33 -13.71
N GLU A 361 10.37 19.79 -12.59
CA GLU A 361 11.17 18.57 -12.54
C GLU A 361 10.30 17.41 -12.06
N LEU A 362 10.29 16.28 -12.79
CA LEU A 362 9.67 15.05 -12.31
C LEU A 362 10.67 14.25 -11.48
N GLN A 363 10.36 14.03 -10.21
CA GLN A 363 11.21 13.25 -9.30
C GLN A 363 10.50 11.97 -8.88
N ARG A 364 11.24 10.86 -8.92
CA ARG A 364 10.75 9.51 -8.61
C ARG A 364 11.50 8.97 -7.41
N PHE A 365 10.77 8.38 -6.48
CA PHE A 365 11.28 7.85 -5.22
C PHE A 365 10.83 6.40 -5.08
N ALA A 366 11.77 5.53 -4.70
CA ALA A 366 11.48 4.15 -4.33
C ALA A 366 10.89 4.10 -2.90
N PRO A 367 10.16 3.03 -2.54
CA PRO A 367 9.66 2.84 -1.18
C PRO A 367 10.77 3.02 -0.13
N GLY A 368 10.50 3.80 0.91
CA GLY A 368 11.42 4.13 2.00
C GLY A 368 12.37 5.30 1.73
N GLN A 369 12.44 5.83 0.50
CA GLN A 369 13.27 6.99 0.21
C GLN A 369 12.68 8.28 0.80
N VAL A 370 13.54 9.11 1.38
CA VAL A 370 13.15 10.41 1.94
C VAL A 370 13.21 11.48 0.86
N ILE A 371 12.11 12.23 0.70
CA ILE A 371 11.95 13.29 -0.29
C ILE A 371 12.52 14.61 0.24
N CYS A 372 12.21 14.95 1.49
CA CYS A 372 12.83 16.06 2.21
C CYS A 372 12.81 15.77 3.72
N ARG A 373 13.78 16.32 4.47
CA ARG A 373 13.86 16.13 5.93
C ARG A 373 13.43 17.39 6.67
N GLN A 374 12.86 17.20 7.84
CA GLN A 374 12.64 18.28 8.79
C GLN A 374 13.94 19.05 9.03
N GLY A 375 13.84 20.38 9.07
CA GLY A 375 14.97 21.29 9.25
C GLY A 375 15.79 21.56 7.98
N ASP A 376 15.60 20.84 6.87
CA ASP A 376 16.28 21.18 5.62
C ASP A 376 15.83 22.55 5.10
N PRO A 377 16.65 23.26 4.29
CA PRO A 377 16.18 24.45 3.58
C PRO A 377 14.99 24.13 2.66
N ALA A 378 13.96 24.97 2.70
CA ALA A 378 12.76 24.78 1.87
C ALA A 378 12.96 25.36 0.46
N ASP A 379 13.50 24.57 -0.46
CA ASP A 379 13.94 24.99 -1.80
C ASP A 379 12.93 24.71 -2.92
N SER A 380 11.87 23.97 -2.64
CA SER A 380 10.93 23.48 -3.67
C SER A 380 9.55 23.13 -3.08
N PHE A 381 8.53 23.27 -3.91
CA PHE A 381 7.17 22.82 -3.68
C PHE A 381 6.94 21.51 -4.45
N TYR A 382 6.17 20.59 -3.88
CA TYR A 382 5.94 19.27 -4.48
C TYR A 382 4.46 18.96 -4.63
N LEU A 383 4.08 18.52 -5.82
CA LEU A 383 2.75 17.99 -6.13
C LEU A 383 2.85 16.48 -6.35
N VAL A 384 2.03 15.70 -5.63
CA VAL A 384 2.07 14.24 -5.70
C VAL A 384 1.35 13.75 -6.95
N ARG A 385 2.11 13.14 -7.87
CA ARG A 385 1.62 12.56 -9.13
C ARG A 385 1.25 11.09 -8.95
N ILE A 386 2.10 10.30 -8.32
CA ILE A 386 1.90 8.87 -8.10
C ILE A 386 2.38 8.52 -6.70
N GLY A 387 1.74 7.55 -6.07
CA GLY A 387 2.16 6.96 -4.81
C GLY A 387 1.66 7.65 -3.54
N PHE A 388 2.15 7.16 -2.40
CA PHE A 388 1.82 7.56 -1.06
C PHE A 388 3.06 8.06 -0.30
N ILE A 389 2.92 9.19 0.37
CA ILE A 389 3.98 9.84 1.13
C ILE A 389 3.55 9.93 2.59
N LYS A 390 4.42 9.48 3.49
CA LYS A 390 4.32 9.71 4.94
C LYS A 390 4.91 11.07 5.28
N VAL A 391 4.18 11.89 6.02
CA VAL A 391 4.66 13.15 6.59
C VAL A 391 4.81 12.99 8.09
N SER A 392 6.00 13.21 8.62
CA SER A 392 6.34 12.96 10.01
C SER A 392 7.27 14.01 10.59
N GLU A 393 7.29 14.11 11.91
CA GLU A 393 8.13 15.05 12.66
C GLU A 393 8.89 14.30 13.76
N ASP A 394 10.20 14.52 13.85
CA ASP A 394 11.05 13.88 14.84
C ASP A 394 10.85 14.51 16.22
N HIS A 395 10.59 13.67 17.23
CA HIS A 395 10.32 14.11 18.61
C HIS A 395 11.11 13.31 19.66
N PRO A 396 11.32 13.86 20.87
CA PRO A 396 11.84 13.10 22.00
C PRO A 396 10.87 11.96 22.36
N GLY A 397 11.20 10.73 21.95
CA GLY A 397 10.35 9.54 22.12
C GLY A 397 10.00 8.81 20.82
N GLY A 398 10.34 9.36 19.64
CA GLY A 398 10.17 8.69 18.35
C GLY A 398 9.67 9.61 17.25
N GLU A 399 9.44 9.03 16.07
CA GLU A 399 8.88 9.72 14.90
C GLU A 399 7.36 9.88 15.06
N LEU A 400 6.85 11.11 15.05
CA LEU A 400 5.41 11.38 15.07
C LEU A 400 4.89 11.51 13.65
N VAL A 401 3.99 10.62 13.23
CA VAL A 401 3.34 10.76 11.92
C VAL A 401 2.23 11.81 11.96
N LEU A 402 2.38 12.84 11.13
CA LEU A 402 1.45 13.96 11.01
C LEU A 402 0.36 13.68 9.97
N SER A 403 0.72 13.18 8.79
CA SER A 403 -0.24 12.99 7.70
C SER A 403 0.26 12.01 6.64
N TYR A 404 -0.63 11.61 5.75
CA TYR A 404 -0.33 10.84 4.55
C TYR A 404 -0.84 11.61 3.34
N LEU A 405 0.00 11.70 2.32
CA LEU A 405 -0.32 12.40 1.08
C LEU A 405 -0.38 11.38 -0.05
N ALA A 406 -1.44 11.44 -0.84
CA ALA A 406 -1.61 10.63 -2.04
C ALA A 406 -1.68 11.53 -3.28
N ARG A 407 -1.90 10.93 -4.46
CA ARG A 407 -2.08 11.67 -5.71
C ARG A 407 -3.11 12.80 -5.59
N GLY A 408 -2.75 13.97 -6.12
CA GLY A 408 -3.55 15.20 -6.04
C GLY A 408 -3.38 15.99 -4.74
N ASN A 409 -2.64 15.48 -3.75
CA ASN A 409 -2.16 16.28 -2.62
C ASN A 409 -0.81 16.96 -2.95
N TYR A 410 -0.45 17.96 -2.16
CA TYR A 410 0.82 18.67 -2.27
C TYR A 410 1.44 18.93 -0.89
N PHE A 411 2.74 19.25 -0.89
CA PHE A 411 3.49 19.61 0.30
C PHE A 411 4.69 20.53 0.00
N GLY A 412 5.25 21.07 1.09
CA GLY A 412 6.43 21.93 1.06
C GLY A 412 6.11 23.43 1.07
N GLU A 413 4.83 23.79 1.06
CA GLU A 413 4.33 25.17 1.09
C GLU A 413 4.70 25.90 2.38
N ILE A 414 4.62 25.22 3.54
CA ILE A 414 4.87 25.84 4.85
C ILE A 414 6.27 26.43 4.90
N GLY A 415 7.28 25.64 4.52
CA GLY A 415 8.66 26.10 4.54
C GLY A 415 8.97 27.18 3.51
N LEU A 416 8.23 27.23 2.39
CA LEU A 416 8.42 28.25 1.35
C LEU A 416 7.75 29.58 1.67
N LEU A 417 6.65 29.55 2.44
CA LEU A 417 5.89 30.71 2.88
C LEU A 417 6.38 31.26 4.23
N SER A 418 7.08 30.45 5.01
CA SER A 418 7.67 30.84 6.30
C SER A 418 8.89 31.75 6.11
N ASP A 419 9.02 32.73 7.00
CA ASP A 419 10.21 33.59 7.11
C ASP A 419 11.48 32.79 7.45
N GLU A 420 11.35 31.67 8.17
CA GLU A 420 12.48 30.80 8.52
C GLU A 420 13.04 30.05 7.31
N GLY A 421 12.20 29.79 6.29
CA GLY A 421 12.63 29.15 5.05
C GLY A 421 13.07 27.68 5.21
N ARG A 422 12.58 26.96 6.23
CA ARG A 422 12.97 25.57 6.55
C ARG A 422 11.78 24.60 6.48
N ARG A 423 12.07 23.33 6.23
CA ARG A 423 11.09 22.23 6.27
C ARG A 423 10.63 21.98 7.70
N THR A 424 9.32 21.92 7.92
CA THR A 424 8.74 21.66 9.25
C THR A 424 8.58 20.18 9.56
N ALA A 425 8.62 19.32 8.55
CA ALA A 425 8.40 17.88 8.66
C ALA A 425 9.26 17.12 7.64
N THR A 426 9.50 15.85 7.92
CA THR A 426 10.09 14.87 7.01
C THR A 426 9.00 14.26 6.13
N CYS A 427 9.24 14.20 4.82
CA CYS A 427 8.37 13.52 3.86
C CYS A 427 9.09 12.31 3.28
N ALA A 428 8.53 11.10 3.43
CA ALA A 428 9.12 9.85 2.95
C ALA A 428 8.14 9.06 2.07
N ALA A 429 8.65 8.45 0.99
CA ALA A 429 7.87 7.60 0.11
C ALA A 429 7.53 6.27 0.81
N LEU A 430 6.26 5.89 0.82
CA LEU A 430 5.81 4.58 1.34
C LEU A 430 5.75 3.51 0.25
N ASP A 431 5.55 3.92 -1.00
CA ASP A 431 5.57 3.08 -2.20
C ASP A 431 6.42 3.74 -3.31
N HIS A 432 6.27 3.32 -4.57
CA HIS A 432 6.86 4.06 -5.69
C HIS A 432 6.13 5.39 -5.89
N VAL A 433 6.78 6.47 -5.48
CA VAL A 433 6.24 7.82 -5.53
C VAL A 433 6.82 8.58 -6.70
N GLU A 434 5.98 9.35 -7.37
CA GLU A 434 6.42 10.38 -8.31
C GLU A 434 5.80 11.73 -7.94
N VAL A 435 6.63 12.77 -7.96
CA VAL A 435 6.23 14.13 -7.63
C VAL A 435 6.64 15.09 -8.74
N VAL A 436 5.80 16.09 -8.97
CA VAL A 436 6.16 17.27 -9.74
C VAL A 436 6.79 18.27 -8.78
N LYS A 437 8.07 18.57 -8.98
CA LYS A 437 8.84 19.54 -8.20
C LYS A 437 8.81 20.90 -8.91
N ILE A 438 8.34 21.91 -8.18
CA ILE A 438 8.35 23.32 -8.58
C ILE A 438 9.41 24.02 -7.74
N HIS A 439 10.40 24.65 -8.38
CA HIS A 439 11.49 25.31 -7.68
C HIS A 439 10.99 26.55 -6.91
N ARG A 440 11.73 26.94 -5.85
CA ARG A 440 11.42 28.11 -5.01
C ARG A 440 11.20 29.39 -5.83
N GLU A 441 11.98 29.61 -6.88
CA GLU A 441 11.89 30.80 -7.72
C GLU A 441 10.55 30.86 -8.47
N ASP A 442 10.20 29.78 -9.17
CA ASP A 442 8.92 29.66 -9.89
C ASP A 442 7.72 29.70 -8.91
N PHE A 443 7.86 29.10 -7.72
CA PHE A 443 6.83 29.18 -6.67
C PHE A 443 6.64 30.61 -6.18
N ARG A 444 7.73 31.37 -5.95
CA ARG A 444 7.67 32.77 -5.53
C ARG A 444 7.05 33.65 -6.61
N GLU A 445 7.38 33.42 -7.88
CA GLU A 445 6.75 34.09 -9.00
C GLU A 445 5.24 33.79 -9.05
N MET A 446 4.84 32.53 -8.88
CA MET A 446 3.44 32.11 -8.83
C MET A 446 2.66 32.86 -7.74
N VAL A 447 3.13 32.83 -6.49
CA VAL A 447 2.41 33.49 -5.38
C VAL A 447 2.45 35.02 -5.47
N GLY A 448 3.45 35.59 -6.17
CA GLY A 448 3.53 37.02 -6.46
C GLY A 448 2.54 37.46 -7.54
N ARG A 449 2.37 36.67 -8.60
CA ARG A 449 1.47 36.97 -9.73
C ARG A 449 0.00 36.66 -9.43
N PHE A 450 -0.26 35.69 -8.54
CA PHE A 450 -1.61 35.23 -8.21
C PHE A 450 -1.91 35.34 -6.69
N PRO A 451 -2.32 36.52 -6.19
CA PRO A 451 -2.59 36.74 -4.75
C PRO A 451 -3.63 35.78 -4.15
N GLN A 452 -4.61 35.33 -4.93
CA GLN A 452 -5.60 34.34 -4.51
C GLN A 452 -5.00 32.96 -4.24
N VAL A 453 -3.97 32.56 -5.00
CA VAL A 453 -3.22 31.31 -4.78
C VAL A 453 -2.45 31.43 -3.48
N ARG A 454 -1.77 32.57 -3.28
CA ARG A 454 -1.04 32.88 -2.04
C ARG A 454 -1.94 32.79 -0.81
N ALA A 455 -3.07 33.48 -0.82
CA ALA A 455 -4.01 33.49 0.31
C ALA A 455 -4.53 32.08 0.63
N SER A 456 -4.81 31.27 -0.40
CA SER A 456 -5.26 29.89 -0.23
C SER A 456 -4.16 29.00 0.38
N LEU A 457 -2.91 29.12 -0.08
CA LEU A 457 -1.78 28.36 0.49
C LEU A 457 -1.46 28.79 1.92
N GLU A 458 -1.52 30.09 2.24
CA GLU A 458 -1.30 30.61 3.59
C GLU A 458 -2.39 30.13 4.56
N ALA A 459 -3.64 30.02 4.12
CA ALA A 459 -4.73 29.46 4.91
C ALA A 459 -4.48 27.98 5.25
N VAL A 460 -4.16 27.16 4.25
CA VAL A 460 -3.84 25.72 4.44
C VAL A 460 -2.61 25.54 5.32
N ALA A 461 -1.56 26.35 5.12
CA ALA A 461 -0.35 26.29 5.94
C ALA A 461 -0.65 26.57 7.42
N ARG A 462 -1.50 27.59 7.71
CA ARG A 462 -1.89 27.94 9.08
C ARG A 462 -2.68 26.83 9.75
N GLU A 463 -3.65 26.24 9.04
CA GLU A 463 -4.45 25.11 9.52
C GLU A 463 -3.55 23.92 9.87
N ARG A 464 -2.65 23.52 8.96
CA ARG A 464 -1.69 22.42 9.19
C ARG A 464 -0.80 22.64 10.41
N ILE A 465 -0.30 23.87 10.62
CA ILE A 465 0.55 24.20 11.78
C ILE A 465 -0.25 24.06 13.08
N GLU A 466 -1.48 24.57 13.12
CA GLU A 466 -2.32 24.51 14.32
C GLU A 466 -2.70 23.07 14.69
N GLU A 467 -3.05 22.26 13.69
CA GLU A 467 -3.34 20.85 13.87
C GLU A 467 -2.14 20.07 14.41
N ASN A 468 -0.95 20.32 13.85
CA ASN A 468 0.28 19.68 14.30
C ASN A 468 0.60 20.06 15.76
N ARG A 469 0.49 21.35 16.11
CA ARG A 469 0.73 21.82 17.50
C ARG A 469 -0.25 21.18 18.48
N SER A 470 -1.52 21.08 18.11
CA SER A 470 -2.56 20.43 18.93
C SER A 470 -2.25 18.96 19.19
N ARG A 471 -1.73 18.24 18.17
CA ARG A 471 -1.32 16.84 18.30
C ARG A 471 -0.11 16.66 19.24
N MET A 472 0.84 17.60 19.21
CA MET A 472 2.02 17.58 20.08
C MET A 472 1.67 17.76 21.56
N HIS A 473 0.75 18.67 21.87
CA HIS A 473 0.33 18.92 23.26
C HIS A 473 -0.21 17.64 23.94
N ASN A 474 -0.85 16.76 23.18
CA ASN A 474 -1.45 15.52 23.69
C ASN A 474 -0.44 14.40 23.97
N LEU A 475 0.84 14.54 23.59
CA LEU A 475 1.86 13.47 23.67
C LEU A 475 2.79 13.55 24.88
N GLN A 476 2.96 14.72 25.49
CA GLN A 476 4.05 14.97 26.45
C GLN A 476 3.83 14.43 27.89
N SER A 477 2.83 13.59 28.16
CA SER A 477 2.38 13.30 29.54
C SER A 477 2.63 11.90 30.12
N VAL A 478 3.36 10.95 29.47
CA VAL A 478 3.48 9.56 29.99
C VAL A 478 4.87 8.91 29.76
N PRO A 479 5.45 8.14 30.71
CA PRO A 479 6.72 7.38 30.54
C PRO A 479 6.52 6.03 29.81
N VAL A 480 7.47 5.63 28.95
CA VAL A 480 7.14 4.92 27.68
C VAL A 480 7.80 3.53 27.46
N ASP A 481 8.81 3.11 28.23
CA ASP A 481 9.74 2.07 27.71
C ASP A 481 9.21 0.62 27.66
N ASP A 482 8.30 0.20 28.54
CA ASP A 482 7.71 -1.17 28.49
C ASP A 482 6.42 -1.25 27.66
N PHE A 483 5.81 -0.12 27.33
CA PHE A 483 4.54 -0.02 26.57
C PHE A 483 4.73 0.05 25.05
N LEU A 484 5.89 0.53 24.59
CA LEU A 484 6.23 0.69 23.17
C LEU A 484 6.27 -0.63 22.38
N LYS A 485 6.60 -1.76 23.05
CA LYS A 485 6.78 -3.05 22.37
C LYS A 485 5.49 -3.68 21.83
N GLN A 486 4.31 -3.18 22.22
CA GLN A 486 3.01 -3.76 21.85
C GLN A 486 2.08 -2.83 21.05
N GLY A 487 2.55 -1.63 20.66
CA GLY A 487 1.81 -0.69 19.81
C GLY A 487 0.51 -0.13 20.42
N LEU A 488 0.33 -0.24 21.75
CA LEU A 488 -0.86 0.26 22.45
C LEU A 488 -0.89 1.79 22.56
N MET A 489 0.29 2.42 22.63
CA MET A 489 0.46 3.88 22.64
C MET A 489 0.23 4.52 21.27
N ASP A 490 0.24 3.71 20.21
CA ASP A 490 -0.04 4.19 18.86
C ASP A 490 -1.55 4.31 18.60
N ALA A 491 -2.41 3.84 19.49
CA ALA A 491 -3.86 4.03 19.33
C ALA A 491 -4.32 5.34 19.98
N GLN A 492 -5.20 6.07 19.31
CA GLN A 492 -5.79 7.30 19.87
C GLN A 492 -7.05 7.03 20.68
N SER A 493 -7.79 6.00 20.29
CA SER A 493 -8.94 5.49 21.00
C SER A 493 -8.89 3.97 20.95
N LEU A 494 -8.87 3.34 22.12
CA LEU A 494 -9.00 1.90 22.28
C LEU A 494 -10.38 1.58 22.83
N LEU A 495 -11.01 0.54 22.27
CA LEU A 495 -12.10 -0.12 22.97
C LEU A 495 -11.50 -1.14 23.93
N VAL A 496 -11.77 -0.96 25.21
CA VAL A 496 -11.38 -1.88 26.28
C VAL A 496 -12.62 -2.48 26.90
N LEU A 497 -12.61 -3.80 27.07
CA LEU A 497 -13.63 -4.54 27.77
C LEU A 497 -13.11 -4.96 29.14
N ASP A 498 -13.77 -4.52 30.21
CA ASP A 498 -13.56 -5.01 31.58
C ASP A 498 -14.13 -6.43 31.69
N LEU A 499 -13.26 -7.42 31.86
CA LEU A 499 -13.62 -8.83 31.90
C LEU A 499 -14.27 -9.24 33.22
N ASP A 500 -14.12 -8.46 34.30
CA ASP A 500 -14.80 -8.74 35.57
C ASP A 500 -16.28 -8.34 35.49
N ARG A 501 -16.58 -7.30 34.69
CA ARG A 501 -17.95 -6.83 34.45
C ARG A 501 -18.61 -7.44 33.22
N CYS A 502 -17.82 -7.86 32.24
CA CYS A 502 -18.34 -8.36 30.96
C CYS A 502 -18.93 -9.77 31.10
N THR A 503 -20.26 -9.86 31.03
CA THR A 503 -20.99 -11.13 31.00
C THR A 503 -21.05 -11.79 29.62
N ARG A 504 -20.40 -11.20 28.61
CA ARG A 504 -20.42 -11.65 27.20
C ARG A 504 -21.84 -11.76 26.61
N CYS A 505 -22.75 -10.87 26.97
CA CYS A 505 -24.14 -10.84 26.49
C CYS A 505 -24.33 -10.37 25.02
N ASP A 506 -23.24 -10.10 24.30
CA ASP A 506 -23.17 -9.70 22.88
C ASP A 506 -23.86 -8.39 22.48
N GLN A 507 -24.38 -7.61 23.43
CA GLN A 507 -25.09 -6.36 23.13
C GLN A 507 -24.22 -5.32 22.43
N CYS A 508 -22.94 -5.21 22.79
CA CYS A 508 -21.99 -4.31 22.10
C CYS A 508 -21.76 -4.69 20.63
N VAL A 509 -21.81 -5.99 20.30
CA VAL A 509 -21.62 -6.50 18.93
C VAL A 509 -22.88 -6.30 18.11
N LYS A 510 -24.06 -6.58 18.71
CA LYS A 510 -25.38 -6.38 18.09
C LYS A 510 -25.63 -4.92 17.78
N ALA A 511 -25.45 -4.02 18.76
CA ALA A 511 -25.61 -2.59 18.55
C ALA A 511 -24.65 -2.02 17.49
N CYS A 512 -23.45 -2.60 17.38
CA CYS A 512 -22.51 -2.24 16.31
C CYS A 512 -23.01 -2.71 14.94
N ALA A 513 -23.60 -3.91 14.83
CA ALA A 513 -24.20 -4.38 13.60
C ALA A 513 -25.44 -3.55 13.21
N ASP A 514 -26.32 -3.27 14.18
CA ASP A 514 -27.55 -2.51 13.97
C ASP A 514 -27.26 -1.08 13.49
N ALA A 515 -26.20 -0.47 13.99
CA ALA A 515 -25.74 0.85 13.54
C ALA A 515 -25.04 0.83 12.16
N HIS A 516 -24.72 -0.34 11.61
CA HIS A 516 -23.90 -0.50 10.41
C HIS A 516 -24.45 -1.59 9.49
N ASP A 517 -25.72 -1.46 9.11
CA ASP A 517 -26.39 -2.27 8.07
C ASP A 517 -26.32 -3.79 8.31
N GLY A 518 -26.37 -4.19 9.58
CA GLY A 518 -26.29 -5.59 10.01
C GLY A 518 -24.88 -6.18 10.01
N ILE A 519 -23.84 -5.38 9.70
CA ILE A 519 -22.45 -5.82 9.68
C ILE A 519 -21.71 -5.23 10.88
N THR A 520 -21.40 -6.11 11.85
CA THR A 520 -20.61 -5.68 13.00
C THR A 520 -19.18 -5.33 12.58
N ARG A 521 -18.72 -4.17 13.03
CA ARG A 521 -17.32 -3.72 12.91
C ARG A 521 -16.52 -4.04 14.18
N LEU A 522 -17.15 -4.72 15.14
CA LEU A 522 -16.58 -5.07 16.44
C LEU A 522 -16.26 -6.56 16.52
N ILE A 523 -14.98 -6.87 16.78
CA ILE A 523 -14.48 -8.19 17.11
C ILE A 523 -13.97 -8.12 18.55
N ARG A 524 -14.55 -8.93 19.44
CA ARG A 524 -14.13 -9.04 20.85
C ARG A 524 -12.99 -10.03 21.02
N ASP A 525 -11.95 -9.84 20.23
CA ASP A 525 -10.68 -10.55 20.33
C ASP A 525 -9.56 -9.52 20.44
N GLY A 526 -8.42 -9.92 20.98
CA GLY A 526 -7.28 -9.04 21.11
C GLY A 526 -6.46 -9.22 22.37
N LEU A 527 -5.67 -8.19 22.68
CA LEU A 527 -4.69 -8.25 23.76
C LEU A 527 -5.40 -8.26 25.11
N ARG A 528 -5.06 -9.24 25.95
CA ARG A 528 -5.50 -9.29 27.34
C ARG A 528 -4.41 -8.74 28.23
N PHE A 529 -4.79 -7.84 29.12
CA PHE A 529 -3.90 -7.23 30.09
C PHE A 529 -4.67 -7.12 31.41
N GLU A 530 -4.20 -7.81 32.45
CA GLU A 530 -4.94 -7.99 33.71
C GLU A 530 -6.38 -8.49 33.47
N ASN A 531 -7.37 -7.79 34.04
CA ASN A 531 -8.80 -8.03 33.84
C ASN A 531 -9.37 -7.31 32.61
N TYR A 532 -8.55 -6.76 31.73
CA TYR A 532 -9.01 -6.02 30.54
C TYR A 532 -8.71 -6.76 29.22
N LEU A 533 -9.63 -6.64 28.27
CA LEU A 533 -9.45 -7.05 26.87
C LEU A 533 -9.46 -5.81 25.96
N VAL A 534 -8.33 -5.53 25.32
CA VAL A 534 -8.21 -4.49 24.30
C VAL A 534 -8.62 -5.08 22.95
N ALA A 535 -9.76 -4.65 22.42
CA ALA A 535 -10.28 -5.16 21.15
C ALA A 535 -9.35 -4.82 19.98
N THR A 536 -9.00 -5.81 19.16
CA THR A 536 -8.20 -5.64 17.94
C THR A 536 -8.93 -4.78 16.93
N SER A 537 -10.21 -5.08 16.66
CA SER A 537 -10.96 -4.46 15.56
C SER A 537 -11.20 -2.95 15.66
N CYS A 538 -10.77 -2.29 16.73
CA CYS A 538 -10.99 -0.87 16.90
C CYS A 538 -9.83 -0.06 17.46
N ARG A 539 -8.61 -0.32 16.99
CA ARG A 539 -7.50 0.62 17.21
C ARG A 539 -7.51 1.68 16.11
N GLN A 540 -7.83 2.93 16.43
CA GLN A 540 -7.55 4.06 15.54
C GLN A 540 -6.06 4.39 15.64
N CYS A 541 -5.25 3.75 14.78
CA CYS A 541 -3.80 3.73 14.87
C CYS A 541 -3.19 5.03 14.35
N ARG A 542 -2.17 5.57 15.02
CA ARG A 542 -1.41 6.76 14.65
C ARG A 542 -0.71 6.59 13.31
N ASP A 543 -0.23 5.38 12.99
CA ASP A 543 0.28 4.99 11.67
C ASP A 543 -0.74 4.08 10.93
N PRO A 544 -1.56 4.62 10.00
CA PRO A 544 -2.51 3.88 9.18
C PRO A 544 -1.81 3.22 7.99
N LEU A 545 -0.96 2.21 8.25
CA LEU A 545 -0.41 1.35 7.19
C LEU A 545 -1.50 0.78 6.28
N CYS A 546 -2.70 0.57 6.83
CA CYS A 546 -3.88 0.14 6.08
C CYS A 546 -4.30 1.09 4.94
N MET A 547 -3.91 2.36 4.97
CA MET A 547 -4.18 3.30 3.87
C MET A 547 -3.22 3.17 2.71
N VAL A 548 -2.04 2.57 2.95
CA VAL A 548 -1.03 2.40 1.92
C VAL A 548 -1.59 1.51 0.82
N GLY A 549 -1.57 2.03 -0.39
CA GLY A 549 -1.90 1.26 -1.58
C GLY A 549 -3.37 1.17 -1.96
N CYS A 550 -4.26 1.94 -1.35
CA CYS A 550 -5.66 1.90 -1.76
C CYS A 550 -5.84 2.43 -3.19
N PRO A 551 -6.29 1.61 -4.14
CA PRO A 551 -6.21 1.96 -5.55
C PRO A 551 -7.23 2.99 -6.01
N VAL A 552 -8.35 3.06 -5.31
CA VAL A 552 -9.45 3.99 -5.56
C VAL A 552 -9.52 5.08 -4.49
N GLY A 553 -8.54 5.13 -3.58
CA GLY A 553 -8.53 6.05 -2.44
C GLY A 553 -9.80 5.96 -1.57
N SER A 554 -10.45 4.79 -1.51
CA SER A 554 -11.68 4.61 -0.71
C SER A 554 -11.42 4.57 0.78
N ILE A 555 -10.20 4.22 1.21
CA ILE A 555 -9.79 4.34 2.61
C ILE A 555 -9.09 5.68 2.79
N ARG A 556 -9.59 6.47 3.74
CA ARG A 556 -9.06 7.80 4.04
C ARG A 556 -9.05 8.03 5.53
N ARG A 557 -8.34 9.07 5.94
CA ARG A 557 -8.23 9.46 7.33
C ARG A 557 -8.61 10.93 7.47
N ARG A 558 -9.47 11.21 8.44
CA ARG A 558 -9.82 12.58 8.80
C ARG A 558 -8.71 13.24 9.61
N ASN A 559 -8.81 14.56 9.80
CA ASN A 559 -7.91 15.29 10.69
C ASN A 559 -8.08 14.88 12.17
N SER A 560 -9.27 14.34 12.51
CA SER A 560 -9.60 13.61 13.76
C SER A 560 -9.00 12.21 13.83
N LEU A 561 -8.23 11.81 12.82
CA LEU A 561 -7.36 10.63 12.79
C LEU A 561 -8.10 9.26 12.78
N GLU A 562 -9.42 9.29 12.54
CA GLU A 562 -10.27 8.12 12.28
C GLU A 562 -10.10 7.62 10.85
N VAL A 563 -10.02 6.29 10.69
CA VAL A 563 -10.03 5.62 9.39
C VAL A 563 -11.47 5.45 8.90
N ILE A 564 -11.75 5.99 7.71
CA ILE A 564 -13.04 5.87 7.02
C ILE A 564 -12.82 5.05 5.75
N ILE A 565 -13.70 4.07 5.53
CA ILE A 565 -13.75 3.32 4.28
C ILE A 565 -15.06 3.66 3.57
N GLU A 566 -14.92 4.15 2.35
CA GLU A 566 -15.98 4.71 1.54
C GLU A 566 -16.71 3.66 0.69
N ASP A 567 -17.92 4.00 0.28
CA ASP A 567 -18.81 3.07 -0.43
C ASP A 567 -18.32 2.65 -1.81
N TRP A 568 -17.40 3.41 -2.42
CA TRP A 568 -16.72 3.05 -3.66
C TRP A 568 -15.52 2.11 -3.43
N CYS A 569 -15.37 1.55 -2.23
CA CYS A 569 -14.43 0.47 -1.97
C CYS A 569 -14.69 -0.70 -2.94
N VAL A 570 -13.66 -1.04 -3.72
CA VAL A 570 -13.70 -2.14 -4.70
C VAL A 570 -13.39 -3.51 -4.09
N GLY A 571 -13.18 -3.60 -2.78
CA GLY A 571 -12.96 -4.88 -2.12
C GLY A 571 -11.60 -5.53 -2.33
N CYS A 572 -10.58 -4.76 -2.75
CA CYS A 572 -9.24 -5.26 -3.05
C CYS A 572 -8.56 -6.05 -1.91
N GLY A 573 -8.95 -5.79 -0.67
CA GLY A 573 -8.38 -6.43 0.52
C GLY A 573 -6.99 -5.92 0.93
N LEU A 574 -6.33 -5.08 0.13
CA LEU A 574 -4.99 -4.59 0.45
C LEU A 574 -4.93 -3.85 1.80
N CYS A 575 -5.95 -3.05 2.10
CA CYS A 575 -6.05 -2.37 3.39
C CYS A 575 -6.19 -3.33 4.58
N ALA A 576 -6.86 -4.48 4.40
CA ALA A 576 -6.95 -5.53 5.40
C ALA A 576 -5.60 -6.23 5.62
N ASN A 577 -4.89 -6.53 4.53
CA ASN A 577 -3.55 -7.14 4.58
C ASN A 577 -2.50 -6.20 5.20
N ASN A 578 -2.57 -4.91 4.86
CA ASN A 578 -1.64 -3.89 5.36
C ASN A 578 -1.94 -3.47 6.79
N CYS A 579 -3.05 -3.92 7.39
CA CYS A 579 -3.36 -3.58 8.76
C CYS A 579 -2.56 -4.48 9.72
N PRO A 580 -1.51 -3.97 10.41
CA PRO A 580 -0.68 -4.80 11.29
C PRO A 580 -1.44 -5.29 12.53
N TYR A 581 -2.63 -4.73 12.78
CA TYR A 581 -3.47 -5.00 13.94
C TYR A 581 -4.74 -5.82 13.59
N GLY A 582 -5.00 -6.07 12.30
CA GLY A 582 -6.17 -6.82 11.84
C GLY A 582 -7.50 -6.10 12.03
N ASN A 583 -7.52 -4.76 11.90
CA ASN A 583 -8.69 -3.95 12.22
C ASN A 583 -9.70 -3.82 11.07
N ILE A 584 -9.26 -4.16 9.86
CA ILE A 584 -10.06 -4.03 8.64
C ILE A 584 -10.56 -5.41 8.23
N ASN A 585 -11.87 -5.51 8.03
CA ASN A 585 -12.55 -6.75 7.69
C ASN A 585 -13.18 -6.65 6.31
N LEU A 586 -13.19 -7.73 5.54
CA LEU A 586 -13.91 -7.80 4.26
C LEU A 586 -15.26 -8.47 4.48
N HIS A 587 -16.34 -7.79 4.10
CA HIS A 587 -17.69 -8.32 4.14
C HIS A 587 -18.31 -8.35 2.75
N GLU A 588 -19.24 -9.29 2.55
CA GLU A 588 -20.00 -9.41 1.31
C GLU A 588 -21.22 -8.50 1.36
N PHE A 589 -21.35 -7.64 0.35
CA PHE A 589 -22.49 -6.76 0.15
C PHE A 589 -23.28 -7.19 -1.09
N PRO A 590 -24.61 -6.97 -1.12
CA PRO A 590 -25.40 -7.17 -2.34
C PRO A 590 -24.86 -6.29 -3.48
N ALA A 591 -24.66 -6.84 -4.68
CA ALA A 591 -24.30 -6.01 -5.82
C ALA A 591 -25.42 -5.01 -6.17
N PRO A 592 -25.07 -3.80 -6.64
CA PRO A 592 -26.05 -2.84 -7.12
C PRO A 592 -26.85 -3.40 -8.31
N ALA A 593 -28.14 -3.06 -8.36
CA ALA A 593 -29.04 -3.49 -9.45
C ALA A 593 -28.46 -3.13 -10.83
N GLY A 594 -28.36 -4.13 -11.72
CA GLY A 594 -27.83 -3.98 -13.08
C GLY A 594 -26.55 -4.78 -13.39
N SER A 595 -25.95 -5.50 -12.42
CA SER A 595 -24.88 -6.46 -12.72
C SER A 595 -25.46 -7.72 -13.39
N THR A 596 -25.19 -7.93 -14.68
CA THR A 596 -25.58 -9.15 -15.40
C THR A 596 -24.66 -10.31 -15.01
N GLY A 597 -25.15 -11.20 -14.15
CA GLY A 597 -24.46 -12.43 -13.73
C GLY A 597 -25.01 -12.94 -12.39
N HIS A 598 -25.21 -14.25 -12.26
CA HIS A 598 -25.82 -14.90 -11.09
C HIS A 598 -25.25 -14.42 -9.75
N LYS A 599 -26.12 -13.85 -8.89
CA LYS A 599 -25.85 -13.39 -7.50
C LYS A 599 -24.44 -12.80 -7.30
N ALA A 600 -24.14 -11.69 -7.97
CA ALA A 600 -22.92 -10.94 -7.66
C ALA A 600 -23.04 -10.35 -6.25
N THR A 601 -22.23 -10.82 -5.32
CA THR A 601 -21.91 -10.07 -4.09
C THR A 601 -20.62 -9.30 -4.35
N VAL A 602 -20.53 -8.07 -3.85
CA VAL A 602 -19.31 -7.26 -3.90
C VAL A 602 -18.69 -7.29 -2.51
N LYS A 603 -17.42 -7.67 -2.40
CA LYS A 603 -16.71 -7.58 -1.12
C LYS A 603 -16.34 -6.12 -0.87
N LYS A 604 -16.55 -5.61 0.33
CA LYS A 604 -16.04 -4.28 0.75
C LYS A 604 -15.33 -4.39 2.08
N ALA A 605 -14.32 -3.55 2.25
CA ALA A 605 -13.62 -3.43 3.50
C ALA A 605 -14.44 -2.58 4.48
N THR A 606 -14.47 -2.98 5.76
CA THR A 606 -15.10 -2.24 6.85
C THR A 606 -14.08 -2.07 7.97
N SER A 607 -14.15 -0.94 8.64
CA SER A 607 -13.37 -0.63 9.83
C SER A 607 -14.29 0.14 10.77
N CYS A 608 -14.14 -0.05 12.08
CA CYS A 608 -14.84 0.80 13.02
C CYS A 608 -14.43 2.26 12.76
N ASN A 609 -15.44 3.13 12.66
CA ASN A 609 -15.34 4.56 12.36
C ASN A 609 -15.69 5.41 13.60
N LEU A 610 -15.62 4.80 14.78
CA LEU A 610 -16.08 5.36 16.06
C LEU A 610 -17.56 5.78 16.09
N CYS A 611 -18.38 5.28 15.16
CA CYS A 611 -19.77 5.69 15.00
C CYS A 611 -19.88 7.22 14.86
N TYR A 612 -19.05 7.86 14.02
CA TYR A 612 -19.04 9.32 13.86
C TYR A 612 -20.40 9.95 13.50
N ASP A 613 -21.32 9.16 12.93
CA ASP A 613 -22.70 9.56 12.64
C ASP A 613 -23.61 9.60 13.89
N HIS A 614 -23.10 9.16 15.04
CA HIS A 614 -23.84 9.07 16.30
C HIS A 614 -23.14 9.87 17.41
N PRO A 615 -23.90 10.37 18.41
CA PRO A 615 -23.34 11.13 19.53
C PRO A 615 -22.39 10.33 20.43
N GLU A 616 -22.56 9.00 20.47
CA GLU A 616 -21.79 8.09 21.31
C GLU A 616 -21.59 6.75 20.58
N PRO A 617 -20.42 6.08 20.70
CA PRO A 617 -20.20 4.78 20.07
C PRO A 617 -21.20 3.73 20.55
N SER A 618 -21.96 3.14 19.62
CA SER A 618 -23.04 2.20 19.91
C SER A 618 -22.58 0.99 20.75
N CYS A 619 -21.32 0.58 20.60
CA CYS A 619 -20.74 -0.52 21.36
C CYS A 619 -20.51 -0.22 22.85
N VAL A 620 -20.31 1.05 23.21
CA VAL A 620 -20.19 1.52 24.60
C VAL A 620 -21.60 1.73 25.16
N TYR A 621 -22.41 2.52 24.46
CA TYR A 621 -23.78 2.85 24.87
C TYR A 621 -24.64 1.60 25.14
N ALA A 622 -24.53 0.57 24.32
CA ALA A 622 -25.35 -0.63 24.45
C ALA A 622 -24.84 -1.64 25.50
N CYS A 623 -23.76 -1.36 26.23
CA CYS A 623 -23.25 -2.28 27.25
C CYS A 623 -24.09 -2.21 28.53
N PRO A 624 -24.88 -3.24 28.89
CA PRO A 624 -25.77 -3.15 30.06
C PRO A 624 -25.05 -3.39 31.40
N HIS A 625 -23.74 -3.70 31.35
CA HIS A 625 -22.93 -4.03 32.52
C HIS A 625 -21.80 -3.02 32.75
N ASP A 626 -21.80 -1.90 32.02
CA ASP A 626 -20.74 -0.87 32.10
C ASP A 626 -19.34 -1.50 32.04
N ALA A 627 -19.17 -2.38 31.04
CA ALA A 627 -17.99 -3.18 30.84
C ALA A 627 -17.22 -2.82 29.56
N ALA A 628 -17.77 -1.96 28.69
CA ALA A 628 -17.16 -1.58 27.42
C ALA A 628 -16.85 -0.09 27.42
N HIS A 629 -15.58 0.27 27.27
CA HIS A 629 -15.12 1.65 27.42
C HIS A 629 -14.22 2.07 26.27
N ARG A 630 -14.37 3.33 25.85
CA ARG A 630 -13.42 3.99 24.95
C ARG A 630 -12.44 4.79 25.78
N ILE A 631 -11.15 4.49 25.62
CA ILE A 631 -10.10 5.11 26.42
C ILE A 631 -9.04 5.77 25.54
N ASN A 632 -8.47 6.86 26.05
CA ASN A 632 -7.18 7.37 25.60
C ASN A 632 -6.07 6.53 26.27
N PRO A 633 -5.22 5.82 25.50
CA PRO A 633 -4.28 4.86 26.09
C PRO A 633 -3.21 5.49 27.00
N PRO A 634 -2.57 6.62 26.63
CA PRO A 634 -1.68 7.35 27.53
C PRO A 634 -2.30 7.64 28.91
N GLU A 635 -3.51 8.22 28.95
CA GLU A 635 -4.16 8.60 30.21
C GLU A 635 -4.54 7.38 31.05
N PHE A 636 -5.15 6.37 30.43
CA PHE A 636 -5.67 5.20 31.12
C PHE A 636 -4.56 4.32 31.69
N PHE A 637 -3.55 3.96 30.87
CA PHE A 637 -2.48 3.08 31.32
C PHE A 637 -1.45 3.81 32.19
N GLY A 638 -1.27 5.13 32.01
CA GLY A 638 -0.43 5.95 32.89
C GLY A 638 -0.93 5.96 34.35
N GLN A 639 -2.24 5.93 34.57
CA GLN A 639 -2.83 5.86 35.92
C GLN A 639 -2.64 4.48 36.57
N ILE A 640 -2.83 3.40 35.81
CA ILE A 640 -2.70 2.01 36.28
C ILE A 640 -1.26 1.69 36.71
N LEU A 641 -0.26 2.14 35.94
CA LEU A 641 1.16 1.87 36.24
C LEU A 641 1.74 2.77 37.34
N GLY A 642 1.12 3.92 37.59
CA GLY A 642 1.51 4.85 38.67
C GLY A 642 1.11 4.38 40.07
N GLY A 643 0.57 3.16 40.23
CA GLY A 643 0.19 2.59 41.52
C GLY A 643 -1.06 3.22 42.16
N LYS A 644 -1.84 4.00 41.41
CA LYS A 644 -3.14 4.52 41.88
C LYS A 644 -4.23 3.53 41.49
N GLN A 645 -5.11 3.20 42.44
CA GLN A 645 -6.38 2.54 42.13
C GLN A 645 -7.15 3.46 41.19
N VAL A 646 -7.53 2.95 40.02
CA VAL A 646 -8.44 3.66 39.11
C VAL A 646 -9.83 3.63 39.77
N GLU A 647 -10.17 4.66 40.53
CA GLU A 647 -11.54 4.86 41.05
C GLU A 647 -12.45 5.25 39.89
N GLY A 648 -12.86 4.24 39.10
CA GLY A 648 -13.72 4.40 37.94
C GLY A 648 -12.98 4.90 36.70
N ILE A 649 -13.37 4.37 35.53
CA ILE A 649 -12.86 4.82 34.23
C ILE A 649 -13.46 6.19 33.96
N PRO A 650 -12.67 7.28 33.86
CA PRO A 650 -13.23 8.59 33.59
C PRO A 650 -13.90 8.60 32.21
N TYR A 651 -15.17 8.98 32.16
CA TYR A 651 -15.84 9.35 30.92
C TYR A 651 -15.09 10.56 30.34
N SER A 652 -14.32 10.38 29.26
CA SER A 652 -13.85 11.52 28.48
C SER A 652 -15.06 12.10 27.74
N MET A 653 -15.73 13.06 28.35
CA MET A 653 -16.76 13.84 27.66
C MET A 653 -16.09 14.61 26.50
N ALA A 654 -16.57 14.38 25.27
CA ALA A 654 -16.36 15.34 24.20
C ALA A 654 -16.87 16.72 24.64
N PRO A 655 -16.25 17.83 24.20
CA PRO A 655 -16.63 19.16 24.67
C PRO A 655 -18.03 19.51 24.16
N GLY A 656 -19.01 19.41 25.05
CA GLY A 656 -20.37 19.91 24.88
C GLY A 656 -21.45 18.84 24.96
N MET A 657 -21.93 18.53 26.18
CA MET A 657 -23.38 18.41 26.45
C MET A 657 -23.69 18.23 27.96
N MET A 658 -24.90 18.68 28.30
CA MET A 658 -25.48 18.82 29.63
C MET A 658 -25.73 17.50 30.38
N ASP A 659 -25.74 17.66 31.70
CA ASP A 659 -26.02 16.73 32.81
C ASP A 659 -27.19 15.75 32.56
N ARG A 660 -26.88 14.44 32.63
CA ARG A 660 -27.85 13.34 32.61
C ARG A 660 -28.37 13.07 34.02
N ARG A 661 -29.37 13.83 34.48
CA ARG A 661 -30.38 13.33 35.41
C ARG A 661 -31.77 13.63 34.87
N LYS A 662 -32.33 12.67 34.14
CA LYS A 662 -33.76 12.30 34.15
C LYS A 662 -33.98 11.02 33.37
#